data_AF-A0A1E7IRW0-F1
#
_entry.id   AF-A0A1E7IRW0-F1
#
_cell.length_a   1.000
_cell.length_b   1.000
_cell.length_c   1.000
_cell.angle_alpha   90.00
_cell.angle_beta   90.00
_cell.angle_gamma   90.00
#
_symmetry.space_group_name_H-M   'P 1'
#
loop_
_entity.id
_entity.type
_entity.pdbx_description
1 polymer ?
#
loop_
_entity_poly.entity_id
_entity_poly.type
_entity_poly.pdbx_seq_one_letter_code
_entity_poly.pdbx_strand_id
1 'polypeptide(L)'
;MNKQRAKDYRRRIDQVLATPKLQEALHTFGDAYLVSRGNAFADYDFEAMRSEIATMKDVVRENHAELQQQFITNAEAAGATVYLAKTAEDANHYIAELAKKKGAKLAVKSKSMVSEETHLNRALEKAGTKALETDLGEWIIQLAGQRPSHMVLPAIHMFKEDIAELFSKETGKTEPAEIPHLVQVAREQLRQGYLDADIGITGANIAVAETGGIVLVTNEGNARLASTLPKVHVALVGIEKLVPTLEDATKVIRILPKNATGQALTSYVTWIRGAVPCGGEEKELHIVLLDNGRSALAESPQCRDALRCIRCGACANVCPVYQTVGGHVFGHIYIGAIGIILTAFFHGLDNAAELVRACIGCRSCVSICPSKIDLEEIILNLRETIGEEEGIGAGKSLVFRKVMRNRKLFHSLLRAASLLQKPVTRGERTIRHLPLFFSSLTEWRTLPAVAEKPLRDVILQHPQQVEKPRYRVALYGGCANDFLYPELGLDLVTVMNALDVEVFYPQKQNCCGVPALYSGDKETAIELAKQNVDAMLEGNPDFVLTTCPTCTVALQRDFVEHLKDNPAWAAKAEKLAEITIDAAGFIVNQLGAADAFSRLATSEKVTYHDSCHLKRGVGVWQEPRQLIETAGHDLVEMAHADRCCGFGGSYSLTSHPEISKMILKDKLSDIAASGATCVAMDCPGCMMQIRGGLEKESSSVRARHTIELLAEALKNKK
;
A
#
# COMPACT_ATOMS: atom_id res chain seq x y z
N MET A 1 7.37 22.15 -6.37
CA MET A 1 6.56 21.66 -5.24
C MET A 1 5.63 22.76 -4.79
N ASN A 2 4.32 22.54 -4.86
CA ASN A 2 3.34 23.53 -4.46
C ASN A 2 3.26 23.63 -2.92
N LYS A 3 3.80 24.72 -2.36
CA LYS A 3 3.86 24.94 -0.90
C LYS A 3 2.48 25.07 -0.25
N GLN A 4 1.52 25.70 -0.94
CA GLN A 4 0.17 25.90 -0.41
C GLN A 4 -0.57 24.57 -0.32
N ARG A 5 -0.51 23.75 -1.38
CA ARG A 5 -1.09 22.40 -1.40
C ARG A 5 -0.54 21.52 -0.27
N ALA A 6 0.78 21.53 -0.07
CA ALA A 6 1.41 20.79 1.03
C ALA A 6 0.97 21.28 2.42
N LYS A 7 0.80 22.59 2.60
CA LYS A 7 0.30 23.19 3.86
C LYS A 7 -1.16 22.79 4.13
N ASP A 8 -2.02 22.83 3.11
CA ASP A 8 -3.42 22.42 3.22
C ASP A 8 -3.56 20.92 3.48
N TYR A 9 -2.70 20.10 2.87
CA TYR A 9 -2.63 18.66 3.16
C TYR A 9 -2.26 18.38 4.61
N ARG A 10 -1.21 19.04 5.12
CA ARG A 10 -0.79 18.92 6.53
C ARG A 10 -1.89 19.33 7.50
N ARG A 11 -2.60 20.42 7.24
CA ARG A 11 -3.73 20.84 8.08
C ARG A 11 -4.82 19.76 8.17
N ARG A 12 -5.13 19.08 7.06
CA ARG A 12 -6.10 17.97 7.06
C ARG A 12 -5.62 16.78 7.87
N ILE A 13 -4.33 16.45 7.80
CA ILE A 13 -3.73 15.41 8.65
C ILE A 13 -3.91 15.80 10.13
N ASP A 14 -3.50 17.00 10.51
CA ASP A 14 -3.55 17.46 11.90
C ASP A 14 -4.99 17.42 12.46
N GLN A 15 -5.98 17.82 11.65
CA GLN A 15 -7.40 17.75 12.01
C GLN A 15 -7.89 16.32 12.28
N VAL A 16 -7.52 15.37 11.41
CA VAL A 16 -7.92 13.97 11.57
C VAL A 16 -7.19 13.31 12.73
N LEU A 17 -5.89 13.60 12.90
CA LEU A 17 -5.12 13.05 14.02
C LEU A 17 -5.64 13.53 15.39
N ALA A 18 -6.33 14.67 15.43
CA ALA A 18 -7.05 15.15 16.60
C ALA A 18 -8.39 14.43 16.87
N THR A 19 -8.77 13.44 16.06
CA THR A 19 -10.04 12.68 16.17
C THR A 19 -9.77 11.18 16.44
N PRO A 20 -9.50 10.77 17.69
CA PRO A 20 -9.10 9.39 18.02
C PRO A 20 -10.12 8.31 17.63
N LYS A 21 -11.42 8.63 17.69
CA LYS A 21 -12.49 7.68 17.39
C LYS A 21 -12.39 7.11 15.97
N LEU A 22 -11.95 7.92 15.00
CA LEU A 22 -11.82 7.46 13.61
C LEU A 22 -10.75 6.36 13.48
N GLN A 23 -9.59 6.58 14.11
CA GLN A 23 -8.48 5.63 14.08
C GLN A 23 -8.88 4.29 14.71
N GLU A 24 -9.56 4.35 15.85
CA GLU A 24 -10.09 3.17 16.54
C GLU A 24 -11.06 2.37 15.67
N ALA A 25 -12.00 3.05 14.99
CA ALA A 25 -12.95 2.41 14.09
C ALA A 25 -12.24 1.73 12.90
N LEU A 26 -11.25 2.40 12.29
CA LEU A 26 -10.51 1.86 11.16
C LEU A 26 -9.57 0.71 11.55
N HIS A 27 -8.95 0.75 12.73
CA HIS A 27 -8.16 -0.37 13.26
C HIS A 27 -9.05 -1.59 13.54
N THR A 28 -10.15 -1.38 14.28
CA THR A 28 -11.10 -2.46 14.61
C THR A 28 -11.60 -3.16 13.35
N PHE A 29 -11.97 -2.37 12.32
CA PHE A 29 -12.38 -2.91 11.03
C PHE A 29 -11.24 -3.64 10.32
N GLY A 30 -10.04 -3.05 10.26
CA GLY A 30 -8.87 -3.63 9.60
C GLY A 30 -8.48 -4.99 10.18
N ASP A 31 -8.53 -5.12 11.51
CA ASP A 31 -8.15 -6.34 12.23
C ASP A 31 -9.20 -7.44 12.02
N ALA A 32 -10.50 -7.10 12.17
CA ALA A 32 -11.60 -8.03 11.87
C ALA A 32 -11.60 -8.48 10.39
N TYR A 33 -11.24 -7.57 9.48
CA TYR A 33 -11.15 -7.85 8.06
C TYR A 33 -10.08 -8.90 7.73
N LEU A 34 -8.88 -8.81 8.32
CA LEU A 34 -7.80 -9.76 8.04
C LEU A 34 -8.18 -11.19 8.45
N VAL A 35 -8.81 -11.35 9.62
CA VAL A 35 -9.32 -12.64 10.09
C VAL A 35 -10.41 -13.17 9.17
N SER A 36 -11.41 -12.34 8.86
CA SER A 36 -12.55 -12.74 8.01
C SER A 36 -12.09 -13.11 6.60
N ARG A 37 -11.14 -12.37 6.04
CA ARG A 37 -10.52 -12.66 4.75
C ARG A 37 -9.75 -13.98 4.79
N GLY A 38 -8.93 -14.21 5.81
CA GLY A 38 -8.21 -15.47 5.98
C GLY A 38 -9.14 -16.67 5.95
N ASN A 39 -10.23 -16.60 6.73
CA ASN A 39 -11.26 -17.63 6.75
C ASN A 39 -11.95 -17.81 5.39
N ALA A 40 -12.24 -16.72 4.67
CA ALA A 40 -12.90 -16.78 3.37
C ALA A 40 -12.04 -17.43 2.27
N PHE A 41 -10.71 -17.43 2.44
CA PHE A 41 -9.75 -18.04 1.52
C PHE A 41 -9.17 -19.37 2.03
N ALA A 42 -9.60 -19.90 3.18
CA ALA A 42 -9.00 -21.08 3.81
C ALA A 42 -8.93 -22.31 2.88
N ASP A 43 -9.95 -22.51 2.05
CA ASP A 43 -10.05 -23.64 1.11
C ASP A 43 -9.62 -23.28 -0.33
N TYR A 44 -8.92 -22.16 -0.53
CA TYR A 44 -8.58 -21.65 -1.85
C TYR A 44 -7.09 -21.32 -1.99
N ASP A 45 -6.54 -21.64 -3.16
CA ASP A 45 -5.23 -21.13 -3.57
C ASP A 45 -5.37 -19.67 -4.03
N PHE A 46 -5.10 -18.74 -3.11
CA PHE A 46 -5.15 -17.31 -3.40
C PHE A 46 -4.15 -16.88 -4.49
N GLU A 47 -2.97 -17.51 -4.55
CA GLU A 47 -1.93 -17.16 -5.52
C GLU A 47 -2.32 -17.60 -6.94
N ALA A 48 -2.88 -18.80 -7.09
CA ALA A 48 -3.46 -19.25 -8.35
C ALA A 48 -4.62 -18.35 -8.79
N MET A 49 -5.60 -18.12 -7.91
CA MET A 49 -6.78 -17.31 -8.23
C MET A 49 -6.41 -15.88 -8.64
N ARG A 50 -5.49 -15.22 -7.93
CA ARG A 50 -5.09 -13.84 -8.29
C ARG A 50 -4.29 -13.78 -9.58
N SER A 51 -3.58 -14.87 -9.94
CA SER A 51 -2.82 -14.96 -11.18
C SER A 51 -3.77 -15.16 -12.37
N GLU A 52 -4.83 -15.97 -12.23
CA GLU A 52 -5.91 -16.08 -13.22
C GLU A 52 -6.56 -14.72 -13.51
N ILE A 53 -6.87 -13.94 -12.47
CA ILE A 53 -7.41 -12.59 -12.64
C ILE A 53 -6.40 -11.70 -13.37
N ALA A 54 -5.14 -11.70 -12.96
CA ALA A 54 -4.12 -10.86 -13.58
C ALA A 54 -3.97 -11.14 -15.08
N THR A 55 -3.84 -12.42 -15.45
CA THR A 55 -3.75 -12.87 -16.84
C THR A 55 -4.98 -12.49 -17.64
N MET A 56 -6.19 -12.74 -17.12
CA MET A 56 -7.43 -12.35 -17.81
C MET A 56 -7.50 -10.84 -18.02
N LYS A 57 -7.12 -10.04 -17.02
CA LYS A 57 -7.13 -8.58 -17.13
C LYS A 57 -6.07 -8.03 -18.09
N ASP A 58 -4.94 -8.72 -18.26
CA ASP A 58 -3.95 -8.38 -19.29
C ASP A 58 -4.50 -8.64 -20.69
N VAL A 59 -5.16 -9.78 -20.91
CA VAL A 59 -5.88 -10.07 -22.16
C VAL A 59 -6.92 -9.00 -22.45
N VAL A 60 -7.67 -8.55 -21.43
CA VAL A 60 -8.66 -7.46 -21.59
C VAL A 60 -7.99 -6.15 -22.00
N ARG A 61 -6.84 -5.80 -21.41
CA ARG A 61 -6.10 -4.59 -21.76
C ARG A 61 -5.59 -4.65 -23.20
N GLU A 62 -5.00 -5.79 -23.59
CA GLU A 62 -4.37 -5.97 -24.90
C GLU A 62 -5.38 -6.04 -26.04
N ASN A 63 -6.56 -6.62 -25.79
CA ASN A 63 -7.62 -6.77 -26.77
C ASN A 63 -8.81 -5.84 -26.51
N HIS A 64 -8.56 -4.70 -25.84
CA HIS A 64 -9.62 -3.84 -25.33
C HIS A 64 -10.61 -3.40 -26.40
N ALA A 65 -10.12 -2.95 -27.56
CA ALA A 65 -10.96 -2.47 -28.65
C ALA A 65 -11.87 -3.56 -29.23
N GLU A 66 -11.34 -4.78 -29.40
CA GLU A 66 -12.12 -5.91 -29.91
C GLU A 66 -13.19 -6.34 -28.90
N LEU A 67 -12.82 -6.49 -27.63
CA LEU A 67 -13.76 -6.87 -26.56
C LEU A 67 -14.83 -5.81 -26.34
N GLN A 68 -14.47 -4.53 -26.43
CA GLN A 68 -15.42 -3.43 -26.37
C GLN A 68 -16.40 -3.48 -27.54
N GLN A 69 -15.91 -3.70 -28.77
CA GLN A 69 -16.77 -3.83 -29.94
C GLN A 69 -17.70 -5.05 -29.84
N GLN A 70 -17.17 -6.19 -29.39
CA GLN A 70 -17.95 -7.40 -29.13
C GLN A 70 -19.05 -7.14 -28.09
N PHE A 71 -18.71 -6.48 -26.99
CA PHE A 71 -19.67 -6.09 -25.96
C PHE A 71 -20.78 -5.21 -26.53
N ILE A 72 -20.43 -4.16 -27.29
CA ILE A 72 -21.40 -3.24 -27.91
C ILE A 72 -22.36 -4.02 -28.79
N THR A 73 -21.85 -4.80 -29.74
CA THR A 73 -22.65 -5.58 -30.68
C THR A 73 -23.62 -6.52 -29.95
N ASN A 74 -23.14 -7.23 -28.92
CA ASN A 74 -23.97 -8.18 -28.17
C ASN A 74 -24.99 -7.49 -27.26
N ALA A 75 -24.65 -6.32 -26.68
CA ALA A 75 -25.55 -5.55 -25.85
C ALA A 75 -26.68 -4.92 -26.68
N GLU A 76 -26.34 -4.36 -27.84
CA GLU A 76 -27.31 -3.80 -28.79
C GLU A 76 -28.21 -4.88 -29.40
N ALA A 77 -27.65 -6.05 -29.73
CA ALA A 77 -28.43 -7.21 -30.17
C ALA A 77 -29.42 -7.71 -29.09
N ALA A 78 -29.12 -7.46 -27.81
CA ALA A 78 -30.03 -7.74 -26.69
C ALA A 78 -31.02 -6.60 -26.40
N GLY A 79 -30.99 -5.50 -27.15
CA GLY A 79 -31.90 -4.37 -27.01
C GLY A 79 -31.43 -3.27 -26.06
N ALA A 80 -30.16 -3.25 -25.66
CA ALA A 80 -29.58 -2.11 -24.95
C ALA A 80 -29.12 -1.02 -25.93
N THR A 81 -29.08 0.23 -25.47
CA THR A 81 -28.38 1.32 -26.15
C THR A 81 -27.01 1.51 -25.51
N VAL A 82 -25.92 1.43 -26.27
CA VAL A 82 -24.58 1.66 -25.74
C VAL A 82 -24.06 3.04 -26.15
N TYR A 83 -23.52 3.80 -25.20
CA TYR A 83 -22.87 5.08 -25.46
C TYR A 83 -21.42 5.02 -24.99
N LEU A 84 -20.50 5.42 -25.86
CA LEU A 84 -19.07 5.54 -25.55
C LEU A 84 -18.77 6.96 -25.11
N ALA A 85 -18.44 7.14 -23.84
CA ALA A 85 -18.04 8.42 -23.26
C ALA A 85 -16.51 8.48 -23.15
N LYS A 86 -15.90 9.47 -23.79
CA LYS A 86 -14.45 9.66 -23.69
C LYS A 86 -14.08 10.34 -22.37
N THR A 87 -14.88 11.29 -21.92
CA THR A 87 -14.64 12.02 -20.66
C THR A 87 -15.82 11.94 -19.70
N ALA A 88 -15.60 12.37 -18.45
CA ALA A 88 -16.66 12.55 -17.47
C ALA A 88 -17.78 13.49 -17.97
N GLU A 89 -17.42 14.55 -18.70
CA GLU A 89 -18.36 15.50 -19.29
C GLU A 89 -19.24 14.84 -20.34
N ASP A 90 -18.68 14.00 -21.22
CA ASP A 90 -19.46 13.28 -22.24
C ASP A 90 -20.52 12.37 -21.59
N ALA A 91 -20.12 11.58 -20.59
CA ALA A 91 -21.03 10.71 -19.85
C ALA A 91 -22.12 11.51 -19.15
N ASN A 92 -21.75 12.56 -18.42
CA ASN A 92 -22.69 13.43 -17.73
C ASN A 92 -23.67 14.11 -18.70
N HIS A 93 -23.16 14.60 -19.84
CA HIS A 93 -23.98 15.25 -20.86
C HIS A 93 -25.01 14.28 -21.44
N TYR A 94 -24.57 13.07 -21.82
CA TYR A 94 -25.47 12.03 -22.34
C TYR A 94 -26.58 11.68 -21.33
N ILE A 95 -26.21 11.42 -20.07
CA ILE A 95 -27.17 11.03 -19.04
C ILE A 95 -28.14 12.18 -18.71
N ALA A 96 -27.64 13.42 -18.64
CA ALA A 96 -28.47 14.61 -18.40
C ALA A 96 -29.45 14.89 -19.55
N GLU A 97 -29.01 14.78 -20.81
CA GLU A 97 -29.89 14.96 -21.96
C GLU A 97 -30.91 13.82 -22.07
N LEU A 98 -30.54 12.58 -21.72
CA LEU A 98 -31.50 11.48 -21.59
C LEU A 98 -32.56 11.80 -20.53
N ALA A 99 -32.15 12.25 -19.34
CA ALA A 99 -33.07 12.63 -18.28
C ALA A 99 -34.05 13.73 -18.74
N LYS A 100 -33.52 14.76 -19.41
CA LYS A 100 -34.32 15.85 -19.99
C LYS A 100 -35.29 15.36 -21.07
N LYS A 101 -34.83 14.50 -21.99
CA LYS A 101 -35.66 13.91 -23.05
C LYS A 101 -36.81 13.08 -22.47
N LYS A 102 -36.59 12.42 -21.34
CA LYS A 102 -37.60 11.64 -20.62
C LYS A 102 -38.48 12.47 -19.69
N GLY A 103 -38.21 13.77 -19.54
CA GLY A 103 -38.90 14.63 -18.59
C GLY A 103 -38.67 14.23 -17.13
N ALA A 104 -37.58 13.50 -16.85
CA ALA A 104 -37.31 12.91 -15.55
C ALA A 104 -37.10 13.98 -14.47
N LYS A 105 -37.83 13.84 -13.37
CA LYS A 105 -37.72 14.68 -12.17
C LYS A 105 -36.89 14.00 -11.09
N LEU A 106 -36.92 12.67 -11.02
CA LEU A 106 -36.20 11.89 -10.04
C LEU A 106 -35.40 10.77 -10.69
N ALA A 107 -34.11 10.73 -10.39
CA ALA A 107 -33.22 9.61 -10.69
C ALA A 107 -32.76 8.96 -9.39
N VAL A 108 -33.05 7.67 -9.21
CA VAL A 108 -32.48 6.89 -8.11
C VAL A 108 -31.19 6.24 -8.57
N LYS A 109 -30.18 6.27 -7.71
CA LYS A 109 -28.85 5.76 -8.02
C LYS A 109 -28.40 4.73 -7.00
N SER A 110 -27.99 3.56 -7.47
CA SER A 110 -27.21 2.63 -6.64
C SER A 110 -25.77 3.11 -6.55
N LYS A 111 -25.08 2.77 -5.46
CA LYS A 111 -23.66 3.07 -5.29
C LYS A 111 -22.82 2.77 -6.55
N SER A 112 -22.08 3.77 -7.01
CA SER A 112 -21.15 3.64 -8.13
C SER A 112 -20.00 4.63 -8.00
N MET A 113 -18.78 4.10 -7.84
CA MET A 113 -17.58 4.94 -7.81
C MET A 113 -17.38 5.72 -9.12
N VAL A 114 -17.87 5.21 -10.25
CA VAL A 114 -17.79 5.91 -11.54
C VAL A 114 -18.70 7.13 -11.55
N SER A 115 -19.87 7.05 -10.91
CA SER A 115 -20.74 8.23 -10.78
C SER A 115 -20.18 9.29 -9.82
N GLU A 116 -19.41 8.87 -8.81
CA GLU A 116 -18.65 9.78 -7.96
C GLU A 116 -17.50 10.43 -8.75
N GLU A 117 -16.78 9.62 -9.54
CA GLU A 117 -15.70 10.04 -10.45
C GLU A 117 -16.14 11.14 -11.41
N THR A 118 -17.36 11.04 -11.96
CA THR A 118 -17.89 12.06 -12.88
C THR A 118 -18.66 13.17 -12.18
N HIS A 119 -18.87 13.11 -10.86
CA HIS A 119 -19.76 14.01 -10.13
C HIS A 119 -21.20 14.06 -10.70
N LEU A 120 -21.74 12.90 -11.09
CA LEU A 120 -23.00 12.79 -11.83
C LEU A 120 -24.19 13.45 -11.11
N ASN A 121 -24.27 13.36 -9.78
CA ASN A 121 -25.37 13.96 -9.01
C ASN A 121 -25.48 15.47 -9.28
N ARG A 122 -24.33 16.17 -9.29
CA ARG A 122 -24.28 17.61 -9.58
C ARG A 122 -24.68 17.92 -11.03
N ALA A 123 -24.37 17.03 -11.98
CA ALA A 123 -24.74 17.20 -13.37
C ALA A 123 -26.26 17.04 -13.57
N LEU A 124 -26.86 16.02 -12.93
CA LEU A 124 -28.31 15.79 -12.95
C LEU A 124 -29.08 16.95 -12.29
N GLU A 125 -28.62 17.42 -11.13
CA GLU A 125 -29.24 18.55 -10.42
C GLU A 125 -29.23 19.82 -11.28
N LYS A 126 -28.12 20.13 -11.95
CA LYS A 126 -28.03 21.25 -12.90
C LYS A 126 -28.97 21.10 -14.09
N ALA A 127 -29.27 19.87 -14.49
CA ALA A 127 -30.22 19.55 -15.56
C ALA A 127 -31.69 19.52 -15.09
N GLY A 128 -31.95 19.74 -13.78
CA GLY A 128 -33.29 19.77 -13.20
C GLY A 128 -33.85 18.41 -12.80
N THR A 129 -33.00 17.38 -12.69
CA THR A 129 -33.35 16.05 -12.18
C THR A 129 -32.71 15.85 -10.81
N LYS A 130 -33.52 15.54 -9.79
CA LYS A 130 -33.00 15.21 -8.45
C LYS A 130 -32.32 13.84 -8.50
N ALA A 131 -31.08 13.75 -8.01
CA ALA A 131 -30.40 12.48 -7.81
C ALA A 131 -30.58 12.01 -6.36
N LEU A 132 -31.05 10.78 -6.16
CA LEU A 132 -31.21 10.17 -4.84
C LEU A 132 -30.32 8.92 -4.73
N GLU A 133 -29.36 8.95 -3.81
CA GLU A 133 -28.58 7.76 -3.46
C GLU A 133 -29.45 6.73 -2.74
N THR A 134 -29.28 5.46 -3.09
CA THR A 134 -30.11 4.37 -2.57
C THR A 134 -29.36 3.34 -1.75
N ASP A 135 -28.03 3.38 -1.78
CA ASP A 135 -27.17 2.65 -0.85
C ASP A 135 -27.17 3.37 0.49
N LEU A 136 -27.32 2.64 1.60
CA LEU A 136 -27.40 3.25 2.92
C LEU A 136 -26.20 4.14 3.22
N GLY A 137 -24.99 3.64 2.91
CA GLY A 137 -23.76 4.38 3.13
C GLY A 137 -23.69 5.63 2.27
N GLU A 138 -23.99 5.53 0.97
CA GLU A 138 -23.99 6.69 0.06
C GLU A 138 -25.08 7.72 0.42
N TRP A 139 -26.26 7.27 0.86
CA TRP A 139 -27.33 8.17 1.27
C TRP A 139 -26.95 8.97 2.52
N ILE A 140 -26.33 8.33 3.52
CA ILE A 140 -25.78 9.02 4.68
C ILE A 140 -24.78 10.11 4.25
N ILE A 141 -23.88 9.77 3.32
CA ILE A 141 -22.88 10.71 2.80
C ILE A 141 -23.51 11.85 2.02
N GLN A 142 -24.53 11.57 1.21
CA GLN A 142 -25.29 12.55 0.45
C GLN A 142 -25.97 13.55 1.40
N LEU A 143 -26.68 13.06 2.42
CA LEU A 143 -27.31 13.91 3.44
C LEU A 143 -26.29 14.75 4.22
N ALA A 144 -25.12 14.19 4.51
CA ALA A 144 -24.05 14.89 5.20
C ALA A 144 -23.34 15.94 4.32
N GLY A 145 -23.58 15.95 3.00
CA GLY A 145 -22.87 16.80 2.05
C GLY A 145 -21.37 16.48 1.96
N GLN A 146 -20.99 15.23 2.22
CA GLN A 146 -19.61 14.77 2.25
C GLN A 146 -19.27 13.92 1.03
N ARG A 147 -18.01 13.48 0.94
CA ARG A 147 -17.58 12.45 -0.03
C ARG A 147 -17.39 11.11 0.67
N PRO A 148 -17.48 9.98 -0.04
CA PRO A 148 -17.16 8.68 0.54
C PRO A 148 -15.72 8.63 1.09
N SER A 149 -15.56 7.95 2.22
CA SER A 149 -14.25 7.71 2.84
C SER A 149 -13.68 6.31 2.55
N HIS A 150 -14.50 5.43 1.96
CA HIS A 150 -14.12 4.07 1.58
C HIS A 150 -14.92 3.59 0.37
N MET A 151 -14.29 2.85 -0.54
CA MET A 151 -14.95 2.35 -1.76
C MET A 151 -16.04 1.32 -1.50
N VAL A 152 -15.97 0.57 -0.40
CA VAL A 152 -16.96 -0.48 -0.06
C VAL A 152 -17.88 -0.04 1.08
N LEU A 153 -17.43 0.87 1.96
CA LEU A 153 -18.11 1.26 3.20
C LEU A 153 -18.12 2.81 3.31
N PRO A 154 -18.92 3.52 2.49
CA PRO A 154 -18.77 4.97 2.25
C PRO A 154 -18.67 5.81 3.53
N ALA A 155 -19.56 5.50 4.49
CA ALA A 155 -19.71 6.19 5.77
C ALA A 155 -18.95 5.55 6.96
N ILE A 156 -17.88 4.77 6.71
CA ILE A 156 -17.10 4.10 7.79
C ILE A 156 -16.54 5.05 8.87
N HIS A 157 -16.42 6.35 8.55
CA HIS A 157 -15.93 7.37 9.47
C HIS A 157 -17.03 8.01 10.34
N MET A 158 -18.31 7.67 10.12
CA MET A 158 -19.45 8.24 10.85
C MET A 158 -19.97 7.26 11.90
N PHE A 159 -20.32 7.79 13.06
CA PHE A 159 -20.86 6.98 14.16
C PHE A 159 -22.38 7.01 14.17
N LYS A 160 -23.00 6.02 14.83
CA LYS A 160 -24.45 5.87 14.89
C LYS A 160 -25.15 7.10 15.50
N GLU A 161 -24.48 7.82 16.40
CA GLU A 161 -24.99 9.05 17.00
C GLU A 161 -25.05 10.18 15.96
N ASP A 162 -24.00 10.35 15.15
CA ASP A 162 -23.96 11.35 14.08
C ASP A 162 -25.02 11.06 13.00
N ILE A 163 -25.20 9.77 12.67
CA ILE A 163 -26.22 9.31 11.72
C ILE A 163 -27.62 9.57 12.26
N ALA A 164 -27.86 9.34 13.55
CA ALA A 164 -29.15 9.62 14.18
C ALA A 164 -29.51 11.11 14.16
N GLU A 165 -28.54 11.98 14.44
CA GLU A 165 -28.75 13.43 14.31
C GLU A 165 -29.07 13.82 12.86
N LEU A 166 -28.36 13.23 11.89
CA LEU A 166 -28.58 13.48 10.47
C LEU A 166 -29.98 13.03 10.02
N PHE A 167 -30.40 11.82 10.40
CA PHE A 167 -31.73 11.31 10.09
C PHE A 167 -32.82 12.09 10.82
N SER A 168 -32.54 12.61 12.02
CA SER A 168 -33.49 13.46 12.73
C SER A 168 -33.79 14.76 11.98
N LYS A 169 -32.76 15.33 11.32
CA LYS A 169 -32.93 16.52 10.46
C LYS A 169 -33.73 16.20 9.20
N GLU A 170 -33.47 15.05 8.58
CA GLU A 170 -34.18 14.63 7.35
C GLU A 170 -35.64 14.27 7.61
N THR A 171 -35.95 13.57 8.70
CA THR A 171 -37.31 13.13 9.05
C THR A 171 -38.13 14.21 9.75
N GLY A 172 -37.48 15.22 10.32
CA GLY A 172 -38.10 16.23 11.18
C GLY A 172 -38.53 15.72 12.56
N LYS A 173 -38.06 14.53 12.98
CA LYS A 173 -38.34 13.90 14.28
C LYS A 173 -37.04 13.49 14.96
N THR A 174 -37.05 13.31 16.28
CA THR A 174 -35.88 12.78 16.98
C THR A 174 -35.77 11.27 16.77
N GLU A 175 -34.73 10.84 16.06
CA GLU A 175 -34.45 9.43 15.79
C GLU A 175 -33.43 8.89 16.80
N PRO A 176 -33.68 7.73 17.46
CA PRO A 176 -32.72 7.11 18.37
C PRO A 176 -31.49 6.55 17.64
N ALA A 177 -30.33 6.62 18.31
CA ALA A 177 -29.04 6.10 17.82
C ALA A 177 -28.92 4.56 17.95
N GLU A 178 -29.91 3.83 17.46
CA GLU A 178 -29.94 2.37 17.41
C GLU A 178 -29.84 1.88 15.96
N ILE A 179 -28.86 1.03 15.66
CA ILE A 179 -28.58 0.58 14.28
C ILE A 179 -29.81 -0.04 13.59
N PRO A 180 -30.57 -0.97 14.22
CA PRO A 180 -31.75 -1.55 13.57
C PRO A 180 -32.82 -0.49 13.24
N HIS A 181 -32.98 0.50 14.12
CA HIS A 181 -33.91 1.61 13.93
C HIS A 181 -33.47 2.53 12.79
N LEU A 182 -32.21 2.96 12.77
CA LEU A 182 -31.67 3.80 11.70
C LEU A 182 -31.79 3.13 10.32
N VAL A 183 -31.52 1.82 10.24
CA VAL A 183 -31.73 1.04 9.01
C VAL A 183 -33.21 1.04 8.60
N GLN A 184 -34.13 0.96 9.56
CA GLN A 184 -35.57 1.03 9.29
C GLN A 184 -35.99 2.41 8.77
N VAL A 185 -35.50 3.50 9.37
CA VAL A 185 -35.74 4.87 8.91
C VAL A 185 -35.27 5.03 7.45
N ALA A 186 -34.04 4.61 7.14
CA ALA A 186 -33.52 4.67 5.79
C ALA A 186 -34.39 3.87 4.79
N ARG A 187 -34.86 2.68 5.19
CA ARG A 187 -35.77 1.88 4.36
C ARG A 187 -37.09 2.60 4.09
N GLU A 188 -37.65 3.29 5.09
CA GLU A 188 -38.90 4.03 4.94
C GLU A 188 -38.73 5.25 4.03
N GLN A 189 -37.67 6.04 4.23
CA GLN A 189 -37.38 7.23 3.43
C GLN A 189 -37.06 6.90 1.96
N LEU A 190 -36.26 5.85 1.72
CA LEU A 190 -35.81 5.52 0.36
C LEU A 190 -36.87 4.76 -0.45
N ARG A 191 -37.80 4.03 0.21
CA ARG A 191 -38.73 3.11 -0.48
C ARG A 191 -39.59 3.80 -1.53
N GLN A 192 -40.17 4.95 -1.19
CA GLN A 192 -41.01 5.70 -2.13
C GLN A 192 -40.18 6.22 -3.31
N GLY A 193 -38.92 6.60 -3.07
CA GLY A 193 -38.00 7.06 -4.10
C GLY A 193 -37.82 6.06 -5.25
N TYR A 194 -37.75 4.74 -4.97
CA TYR A 194 -37.65 3.74 -6.05
C TYR A 194 -38.92 3.61 -6.89
N LEU A 195 -40.09 3.86 -6.30
CA LEU A 195 -41.38 3.76 -6.99
C LEU A 195 -41.67 5.00 -7.84
N ASP A 196 -41.25 6.17 -7.35
CA ASP A 196 -41.48 7.46 -8.01
C ASP A 196 -40.39 7.79 -9.05
N ALA A 197 -39.29 7.05 -9.08
CA ALA A 197 -38.17 7.36 -9.96
C ALA A 197 -38.48 7.11 -11.44
N ASP A 198 -38.17 8.12 -12.25
CA ASP A 198 -38.26 8.05 -13.70
C ASP A 198 -37.09 7.26 -14.30
N ILE A 199 -35.91 7.39 -13.67
CA ILE A 199 -34.66 6.79 -14.11
C ILE A 199 -33.98 6.07 -12.95
N GLY A 200 -33.53 4.85 -13.22
CA GLY A 200 -32.65 4.09 -12.36
C GLY A 200 -31.23 4.14 -12.87
N ILE A 201 -30.27 4.45 -12.02
CA ILE A 201 -28.85 4.53 -12.39
C ILE A 201 -28.06 3.54 -11.56
N THR A 202 -27.25 2.71 -12.21
CA THR A 202 -26.32 1.81 -11.53
C THR A 202 -24.90 1.95 -12.05
N GLY A 203 -23.93 1.41 -11.29
CA GLY A 203 -22.65 1.02 -11.85
C GLY A 203 -22.70 -0.38 -12.46
N ALA A 204 -21.54 -0.97 -12.71
CA ALA A 204 -21.39 -2.42 -12.84
C ALA A 204 -20.04 -2.90 -12.28
N ASN A 205 -20.02 -4.09 -11.68
CA ASN A 205 -18.78 -4.72 -11.25
C ASN A 205 -18.05 -5.36 -12.44
N ILE A 206 -18.81 -5.88 -13.41
CA ILE A 206 -18.35 -6.64 -14.57
C ILE A 206 -19.24 -6.30 -15.78
N ALA A 207 -18.65 -6.21 -16.97
CA ALA A 207 -19.34 -6.18 -18.26
C ALA A 207 -18.81 -7.33 -19.13
N VAL A 208 -19.68 -8.22 -19.61
CA VAL A 208 -19.29 -9.48 -20.27
C VAL A 208 -19.38 -9.34 -21.78
N ALA A 209 -18.23 -9.31 -22.46
CA ALA A 209 -18.16 -9.07 -23.91
C ALA A 209 -18.94 -10.12 -24.71
N GLU A 210 -18.79 -11.41 -24.36
CA GLU A 210 -19.50 -12.55 -24.97
C GLU A 210 -21.02 -12.38 -25.02
N THR A 211 -21.63 -11.73 -24.02
CA THR A 211 -23.09 -11.68 -23.87
C THR A 211 -23.69 -10.29 -24.00
N GLY A 212 -22.89 -9.22 -23.89
CA GLY A 212 -23.38 -7.85 -23.76
C GLY A 212 -24.08 -7.56 -22.43
N GLY A 213 -23.96 -8.47 -21.45
CA GLY A 213 -24.58 -8.35 -20.13
C GLY A 213 -23.68 -7.66 -19.10
N ILE A 214 -24.28 -7.09 -18.07
CA ILE A 214 -23.59 -6.51 -16.91
C ILE A 214 -23.90 -7.29 -15.63
N VAL A 215 -22.96 -7.24 -14.67
CA VAL A 215 -23.10 -7.92 -13.37
C VAL A 215 -22.92 -6.93 -12.22
N LEU A 216 -23.86 -6.99 -11.29
CA LEU A 216 -23.86 -6.24 -10.04
C LEU A 216 -23.60 -7.19 -8.86
N VAL A 217 -22.67 -6.83 -7.99
CA VAL A 217 -22.31 -7.59 -6.79
C VAL A 217 -22.61 -6.71 -5.58
N THR A 218 -23.69 -7.01 -4.86
CA THR A 218 -24.21 -6.15 -3.78
C THR A 218 -24.64 -6.94 -2.55
N ASN A 219 -24.52 -6.32 -1.37
CA ASN A 219 -25.06 -6.86 -0.12
C ASN A 219 -26.49 -6.37 0.17
N GLU A 220 -26.93 -5.34 -0.55
CA GLU A 220 -28.24 -4.73 -0.43
C GLU A 220 -29.05 -4.92 -1.72
N GLY A 221 -30.38 -4.95 -1.58
CA GLY A 221 -31.32 -5.07 -2.71
C GLY A 221 -31.53 -3.77 -3.50
N ASN A 222 -30.94 -2.65 -3.05
CA ASN A 222 -31.14 -1.32 -3.63
C ASN A 222 -30.83 -1.29 -5.14
N ALA A 223 -29.73 -1.91 -5.57
CA ALA A 223 -29.29 -1.88 -6.95
C ALA A 223 -30.25 -2.63 -7.86
N ARG A 224 -30.86 -3.73 -7.38
CA ARG A 224 -31.90 -4.44 -8.10
C ARG A 224 -33.17 -3.61 -8.22
N LEU A 225 -33.55 -2.88 -7.17
CA LEU A 225 -34.72 -1.98 -7.23
C LEU A 225 -34.48 -0.83 -8.21
N ALA A 226 -33.32 -0.17 -8.10
CA ALA A 226 -32.91 0.90 -9.02
C ALA A 226 -32.80 0.40 -10.46
N SER A 227 -32.29 -0.81 -10.70
CA SER A 227 -32.20 -1.36 -12.05
C SER A 227 -33.54 -1.87 -12.59
N THR A 228 -34.53 -2.20 -11.75
CA THR A 228 -35.74 -2.91 -12.20
C THR A 228 -36.99 -2.02 -12.26
N LEU A 229 -37.24 -1.22 -11.22
CA LEU A 229 -38.51 -0.48 -11.08
C LEU A 229 -38.65 0.71 -12.04
N PRO A 230 -37.64 1.57 -12.22
CA PRO A 230 -37.74 2.67 -13.18
C PRO A 230 -37.81 2.17 -14.63
N LYS A 231 -38.59 2.85 -15.46
CA LYS A 231 -38.78 2.48 -16.88
C LYS A 231 -37.48 2.57 -17.70
N VAL A 232 -36.60 3.49 -17.31
CA VAL A 232 -35.28 3.68 -17.91
C VAL A 232 -34.21 3.27 -16.90
N HIS A 233 -33.30 2.39 -17.32
CA HIS A 233 -32.12 2.01 -16.55
C HIS A 233 -30.86 2.49 -17.29
N VAL A 234 -30.00 3.22 -16.59
CA VAL A 234 -28.68 3.62 -17.07
C VAL A 234 -27.60 2.92 -16.24
N ALA A 235 -26.75 2.12 -16.88
CA ALA A 235 -25.55 1.56 -16.27
C ALA A 235 -24.32 2.38 -16.70
N LEU A 236 -23.68 3.08 -15.75
CA LEU A 236 -22.43 3.82 -15.97
C LEU A 236 -21.24 2.94 -15.60
N VAL A 237 -20.47 2.51 -16.59
CA VAL A 237 -19.47 1.45 -16.45
C VAL A 237 -18.15 1.91 -17.05
N GLY A 238 -17.06 1.81 -16.28
CA GLY A 238 -15.73 2.06 -16.83
C GLY A 238 -15.31 0.95 -17.80
N ILE A 239 -14.61 1.32 -18.87
CA ILE A 239 -14.17 0.38 -19.92
C ILE A 239 -13.24 -0.72 -19.39
N GLU A 240 -12.60 -0.49 -18.23
CA GLU A 240 -11.76 -1.47 -17.55
C GLU A 240 -12.57 -2.58 -16.87
N LYS A 241 -13.90 -2.51 -16.84
CA LYS A 241 -14.76 -3.53 -16.24
C LYS A 241 -15.09 -4.70 -17.17
N LEU A 242 -14.67 -4.62 -18.43
CA LEU A 242 -14.86 -5.69 -19.39
C LEU A 242 -14.17 -6.99 -18.93
N VAL A 243 -14.82 -8.11 -19.21
CA VAL A 243 -14.27 -9.47 -19.19
C VAL A 243 -14.70 -10.19 -20.47
N PRO A 244 -13.90 -11.13 -21.00
CA PRO A 244 -14.20 -11.80 -22.26
C PRO A 244 -15.47 -12.66 -22.16
N THR A 245 -15.53 -13.55 -21.18
CA THR A 245 -16.56 -14.61 -21.10
C THR A 245 -17.37 -14.57 -19.80
N LEU A 246 -18.50 -15.29 -19.79
CA LEU A 246 -19.24 -15.57 -18.55
C LEU A 246 -18.37 -16.30 -17.52
N GLU A 247 -17.50 -17.21 -17.95
CA GLU A 247 -16.60 -17.94 -17.06
C GLU A 247 -15.62 -16.96 -16.37
N ASP A 248 -15.06 -16.01 -17.10
CA ASP A 248 -14.17 -14.98 -16.54
C ASP A 248 -14.90 -14.08 -15.53
N ALA A 249 -16.19 -13.78 -15.77
CA ALA A 249 -17.02 -13.09 -14.80
C ALA A 249 -17.13 -13.89 -13.49
N THR A 250 -17.29 -15.22 -13.55
CA THR A 250 -17.33 -16.06 -12.34
C THR A 250 -16.03 -16.03 -11.55
N LYS A 251 -14.87 -15.95 -12.22
CA LYS A 251 -13.55 -15.81 -11.56
C LYS A 251 -13.52 -14.52 -10.71
N VAL A 252 -13.98 -13.40 -11.26
CA VAL A 252 -14.08 -12.12 -10.52
C VAL A 252 -15.06 -12.25 -9.34
N ILE A 253 -16.23 -12.87 -9.54
CA ILE A 253 -17.25 -13.05 -8.48
C ILE A 253 -16.73 -13.92 -7.33
N ARG A 254 -15.90 -14.94 -7.63
CA ARG A 254 -15.34 -15.83 -6.60
C ARG A 254 -14.35 -15.14 -5.67
N ILE A 255 -13.59 -14.17 -6.18
CA ILE A 255 -12.49 -13.52 -5.44
C ILE A 255 -12.87 -12.14 -4.86
N LEU A 256 -13.72 -11.37 -5.54
CA LEU A 256 -14.09 -10.01 -5.18
C LEU A 256 -14.64 -9.88 -3.73
N PRO A 257 -15.69 -10.61 -3.32
CA PRO A 257 -16.28 -10.45 -1.98
C PRO A 257 -15.33 -10.92 -0.88
N LYS A 258 -14.62 -12.03 -1.11
CA LYS A 258 -13.62 -12.56 -0.17
C LYS A 258 -12.55 -11.53 0.11
N ASN A 259 -12.08 -10.87 -0.94
CA ASN A 259 -11.04 -9.86 -0.81
C ASN A 259 -11.58 -8.50 -0.35
N ALA A 260 -12.84 -8.16 -0.61
CA ALA A 260 -13.40 -6.85 -0.23
C ALA A 260 -13.84 -6.79 1.23
N THR A 261 -14.61 -7.78 1.68
CA THR A 261 -15.30 -7.78 2.99
C THR A 261 -15.06 -9.07 3.79
N GLY A 262 -14.27 -10.01 3.27
CA GLY A 262 -14.09 -11.32 3.92
C GLY A 262 -15.31 -12.23 3.81
N GLN A 263 -16.24 -11.95 2.89
CA GLN A 263 -17.43 -12.78 2.68
C GLN A 263 -17.16 -13.84 1.61
N ALA A 264 -17.68 -15.06 1.79
CA ALA A 264 -17.57 -16.11 0.77
C ALA A 264 -18.23 -15.69 -0.55
N LEU A 265 -19.39 -15.04 -0.46
CA LEU A 265 -20.16 -14.41 -1.54
C LEU A 265 -20.99 -13.25 -0.94
N THR A 266 -21.43 -12.30 -1.76
CA THR A 266 -22.39 -11.27 -1.35
C THR A 266 -23.82 -11.81 -1.32
N SER A 267 -24.73 -11.07 -0.68
CA SER A 267 -26.17 -11.41 -0.63
C SER A 267 -26.82 -11.50 -2.02
N TYR A 268 -26.37 -10.67 -2.97
CA TYR A 268 -26.89 -10.62 -4.33
C TYR A 268 -25.76 -10.60 -5.37
N VAL A 269 -25.94 -11.39 -6.42
CA VAL A 269 -25.20 -11.31 -7.68
C VAL A 269 -26.25 -11.20 -8.79
N THR A 270 -26.46 -10.00 -9.31
CA THR A 270 -27.51 -9.71 -10.29
C THR A 270 -26.90 -9.61 -11.68
N TRP A 271 -27.42 -10.42 -12.60
CA TRP A 271 -27.05 -10.41 -14.01
C TRP A 271 -28.15 -9.71 -14.81
N ILE A 272 -27.77 -8.74 -15.63
CA ILE A 272 -28.70 -7.95 -16.44
C ILE A 272 -28.24 -8.03 -17.90
N ARG A 273 -29.12 -8.48 -18.78
CA ARG A 273 -28.89 -8.53 -20.23
C ARG A 273 -30.15 -8.09 -20.95
N GLY A 274 -30.01 -7.07 -21.78
CA GLY A 274 -31.09 -6.58 -22.62
C GLY A 274 -32.21 -5.84 -21.90
N ALA A 275 -33.15 -5.33 -22.70
CA ALA A 275 -34.41 -4.79 -22.23
C ALA A 275 -35.26 -5.94 -21.65
N VAL A 276 -35.55 -5.91 -20.35
CA VAL A 276 -36.49 -6.86 -19.72
C VAL A 276 -37.86 -6.20 -19.59
N PRO A 277 -38.99 -6.88 -19.87
CA PRO A 277 -40.32 -6.28 -19.78
C PRO A 277 -40.57 -5.67 -18.39
N CYS A 278 -41.06 -4.43 -18.33
CA CYS A 278 -41.35 -3.70 -17.10
C CYS A 278 -42.75 -3.10 -17.15
N GLY A 279 -43.69 -3.66 -16.36
CA GLY A 279 -45.05 -3.13 -16.27
C GLY A 279 -45.87 -3.22 -17.57
N GLY A 280 -45.53 -4.14 -18.47
CA GLY A 280 -46.20 -4.31 -19.77
C GLY A 280 -45.60 -3.47 -20.91
N GLU A 281 -44.57 -2.66 -20.65
CA GLU A 281 -43.77 -1.95 -21.65
C GLU A 281 -42.36 -2.55 -21.73
N GLU A 282 -41.68 -2.35 -22.86
CA GLU A 282 -40.26 -2.65 -22.99
C GLU A 282 -39.45 -1.64 -22.16
N LYS A 283 -38.58 -2.15 -21.28
CA LYS A 283 -37.69 -1.33 -20.48
C LYS A 283 -36.55 -0.79 -21.32
N GLU A 284 -36.18 0.46 -21.14
CA GLU A 284 -35.05 1.05 -21.86
C GLU A 284 -33.76 0.90 -21.05
N LEU A 285 -32.80 0.16 -21.58
CA LEU A 285 -31.48 -0.03 -20.98
C LEU A 285 -30.43 0.78 -21.74
N HIS A 286 -29.78 1.71 -21.07
CA HIS A 286 -28.60 2.42 -21.57
C HIS A 286 -27.35 1.96 -20.83
N ILE A 287 -26.29 1.65 -21.57
CA ILE A 287 -24.98 1.32 -21.01
C ILE A 287 -24.00 2.39 -21.47
N VAL A 288 -23.53 3.21 -20.52
CA VAL A 288 -22.51 4.23 -20.78
C VAL A 288 -21.15 3.65 -20.44
N LEU A 289 -20.35 3.33 -21.46
CA LEU A 289 -18.97 2.89 -21.30
C LEU A 289 -18.05 4.10 -21.23
N LEU A 290 -17.38 4.29 -20.10
CA LEU A 290 -16.55 5.46 -19.80
C LEU A 290 -15.06 5.13 -19.91
N ASP A 291 -14.33 5.92 -20.71
CA ASP A 291 -12.87 5.93 -20.73
C ASP A 291 -12.30 6.79 -19.58
N ASN A 292 -12.45 8.11 -19.65
CA ASN A 292 -11.99 9.08 -18.64
C ASN A 292 -10.54 8.84 -18.15
N GLY A 293 -9.61 8.58 -19.07
CA GLY A 293 -8.19 8.37 -18.77
C GLY A 293 -7.77 6.91 -18.61
N ARG A 294 -8.70 5.95 -18.77
CA ARG A 294 -8.41 4.52 -18.74
C ARG A 294 -7.54 4.07 -19.92
N SER A 295 -7.75 4.61 -21.13
CA SER A 295 -6.88 4.33 -22.28
C SER A 295 -5.47 4.87 -22.05
N ALA A 296 -5.33 6.10 -21.53
CA ALA A 296 -4.01 6.66 -21.19
C ALA A 296 -3.29 5.82 -20.11
N LEU A 297 -4.04 5.29 -19.14
CA LEU A 297 -3.51 4.35 -18.15
C LEU A 297 -3.08 3.02 -18.80
N ALA A 298 -3.82 2.50 -19.78
CA ALA A 298 -3.50 1.28 -20.51
C ALA A 298 -2.19 1.39 -21.30
N GLU A 299 -1.95 2.56 -21.88
CA GLU A 299 -0.77 2.87 -22.69
C GLU A 299 0.48 3.14 -21.84
N SER A 300 0.33 3.50 -20.56
CA SER A 300 1.46 3.80 -19.67
C SER A 300 2.22 2.51 -19.30
N PRO A 301 3.47 2.31 -19.77
CA PRO A 301 4.22 1.08 -19.50
C PRO A 301 4.41 0.81 -18.01
N GLN A 302 4.59 1.86 -17.22
CA GLN A 302 4.84 1.81 -15.78
C GLN A 302 3.57 1.72 -14.94
N CYS A 303 2.38 2.01 -15.49
CA CYS A 303 1.14 2.12 -14.70
C CYS A 303 0.01 1.19 -15.18
N ARG A 304 0.10 0.63 -16.39
CA ARG A 304 -0.96 -0.16 -17.04
C ARG A 304 -1.53 -1.31 -16.22
N ASP A 305 -0.73 -1.91 -15.35
CA ASP A 305 -1.15 -3.00 -14.48
C ASP A 305 -2.22 -2.58 -13.47
N ALA A 306 -2.37 -1.27 -13.21
CA ALA A 306 -3.46 -0.75 -12.38
C ALA A 306 -4.86 -1.02 -12.97
N LEU A 307 -4.99 -1.25 -14.29
CA LEU A 307 -6.26 -1.63 -14.94
C LEU A 307 -6.71 -3.05 -14.61
N ARG A 308 -5.86 -3.88 -14.00
CA ARG A 308 -6.28 -5.18 -13.47
C ARG A 308 -7.21 -5.05 -12.26
N CYS A 309 -7.34 -3.86 -11.69
CA CYS A 309 -8.07 -3.64 -10.45
C CYS A 309 -9.57 -3.97 -10.57
N ILE A 310 -10.04 -4.89 -9.74
CA ILE A 310 -11.47 -5.26 -9.63
C ILE A 310 -12.26 -4.40 -8.63
N ARG A 311 -11.66 -3.34 -8.06
CA ARG A 311 -12.27 -2.39 -7.10
C ARG A 311 -12.73 -3.02 -5.78
N CYS A 312 -11.97 -3.96 -5.22
CA CYS A 312 -12.30 -4.61 -3.94
C CYS A 312 -12.05 -3.74 -2.69
N GLY A 313 -11.18 -2.72 -2.75
CA GLY A 313 -10.84 -1.87 -1.60
C GLY A 313 -9.82 -2.46 -0.61
N ALA A 314 -9.41 -3.73 -0.74
CA ALA A 314 -8.48 -4.40 0.16
C ALA A 314 -7.18 -3.64 0.43
N CYS A 315 -6.63 -2.95 -0.58
CA CYS A 315 -5.42 -2.16 -0.44
C CYS A 315 -5.54 -1.00 0.56
N ALA A 316 -6.76 -0.56 0.88
CA ALA A 316 -7.03 0.44 1.91
C ALA A 316 -7.14 -0.22 3.28
N ASN A 317 -7.86 -1.34 3.37
CA ASN A 317 -8.09 -2.08 4.61
C ASN A 317 -6.79 -2.49 5.30
N VAL A 318 -5.74 -2.81 4.55
CA VAL A 318 -4.42 -3.23 5.07
C VAL A 318 -3.37 -2.10 5.11
N CYS A 319 -3.75 -0.88 4.73
CA CYS A 319 -2.83 0.24 4.65
C CYS A 319 -2.73 0.97 6.00
N PRO A 320 -1.55 1.00 6.65
CA PRO A 320 -1.41 1.65 7.95
C PRO A 320 -1.63 3.16 7.87
N VAL A 321 -1.31 3.80 6.74
CA VAL A 321 -1.60 5.23 6.52
C VAL A 321 -3.09 5.47 6.46
N TYR A 322 -3.83 4.65 5.70
CA TYR A 322 -5.29 4.76 5.61
C TYR A 322 -5.95 4.56 6.97
N GLN A 323 -5.51 3.56 7.74
CA GLN A 323 -6.04 3.30 9.07
C GLN A 323 -5.75 4.46 10.06
N THR A 324 -4.69 5.23 9.82
CA THR A 324 -4.32 6.39 10.65
C THR A 324 -5.10 7.67 10.30
N VAL A 325 -5.32 7.95 9.00
CA VAL A 325 -5.86 9.25 8.54
C VAL A 325 -7.15 9.18 7.73
N GLY A 326 -7.66 7.99 7.43
CA GLY A 326 -8.89 7.77 6.66
C GLY A 326 -8.82 8.20 5.19
N GLY A 327 -9.90 7.92 4.44
CA GLY A 327 -9.97 8.19 2.99
C GLY A 327 -10.16 9.67 2.61
N HIS A 328 -10.54 10.52 3.57
CA HIS A 328 -10.64 11.97 3.35
C HIS A 328 -9.28 12.67 3.29
N VAL A 329 -8.24 12.03 3.83
CA VAL A 329 -6.85 12.49 3.76
C VAL A 329 -6.05 11.62 2.79
N PHE A 330 -6.21 10.30 2.86
CA PHE A 330 -5.51 9.33 2.01
C PHE A 330 -6.37 8.86 0.83
N GLY A 331 -6.85 9.84 0.06
CA GLY A 331 -7.63 9.61 -1.16
C GLY A 331 -8.26 10.90 -1.70
N HIS A 332 -8.65 10.86 -2.98
CA HIS A 332 -9.45 11.92 -3.63
C HIS A 332 -10.89 11.43 -3.82
N ILE A 333 -11.22 10.83 -4.97
CA ILE A 333 -12.49 10.10 -5.14
C ILE A 333 -12.28 8.63 -4.79
N TYR A 334 -11.22 8.05 -5.36
CA TYR A 334 -10.74 6.73 -5.00
C TYR A 334 -9.75 6.82 -3.83
N ILE A 335 -9.68 5.74 -3.05
CA ILE A 335 -8.96 5.68 -1.78
C ILE A 335 -7.96 4.50 -1.75
N GLY A 336 -7.00 4.55 -0.83
CA GLY A 336 -5.95 3.53 -0.71
C GLY A 336 -4.92 3.59 -1.85
N ALA A 337 -4.06 2.58 -1.94
CA ALA A 337 -2.95 2.60 -2.90
C ALA A 337 -3.40 2.70 -4.37
N ILE A 338 -4.46 1.97 -4.76
CA ILE A 338 -5.03 2.12 -6.12
C ILE A 338 -5.59 3.52 -6.34
N GLY A 339 -6.18 4.14 -5.31
CA GLY A 339 -6.77 5.47 -5.42
C GLY A 339 -5.76 6.56 -5.75
N ILE A 340 -4.51 6.41 -5.30
CA ILE A 340 -3.40 7.30 -5.67
C ILE A 340 -3.20 7.29 -7.19
N ILE A 341 -3.12 6.09 -7.77
CA ILE A 341 -2.85 5.88 -9.20
C ILE A 341 -4.02 6.41 -10.04
N LEU A 342 -5.26 6.05 -9.68
CA LEU A 342 -6.43 6.52 -10.42
C LEU A 342 -6.60 8.03 -10.32
N THR A 343 -6.26 8.64 -9.19
CA THR A 343 -6.30 10.10 -9.05
C THR A 343 -5.35 10.77 -10.04
N ALA A 344 -4.14 10.23 -10.22
CA ALA A 344 -3.17 10.77 -11.17
C ALA A 344 -3.68 10.78 -12.61
N PHE A 345 -4.36 9.71 -13.03
CA PHE A 345 -4.84 9.55 -14.41
C PHE A 345 -6.22 10.19 -14.66
N PHE A 346 -7.14 10.14 -13.69
CA PHE A 346 -8.52 10.60 -13.89
C PHE A 346 -8.74 12.04 -13.42
N HIS A 347 -7.91 12.52 -12.49
CA HIS A 347 -8.05 13.85 -11.87
C HIS A 347 -6.75 14.66 -11.87
N GLY A 348 -5.72 14.17 -12.57
CA GLY A 348 -4.44 14.85 -12.76
C GLY A 348 -3.43 14.69 -11.62
N LEU A 349 -2.16 14.88 -11.96
CA LEU A 349 -1.02 14.75 -11.04
C LEU A 349 -1.07 15.73 -9.88
N ASP A 350 -1.64 16.93 -10.05
CA ASP A 350 -1.75 17.92 -8.98
C ASP A 350 -2.55 17.40 -7.78
N ASN A 351 -3.67 16.72 -8.03
CA ASN A 351 -4.49 16.09 -7.00
C ASN A 351 -3.82 14.85 -6.39
N ALA A 352 -2.97 14.14 -7.14
CA ALA A 352 -2.28 12.95 -6.69
C ALA A 352 -0.99 13.25 -5.90
N ALA A 353 -0.39 14.42 -6.08
CA ALA A 353 0.99 14.69 -5.65
C ALA A 353 1.24 14.49 -4.15
N GLU A 354 0.35 14.97 -3.28
CA GLU A 354 0.49 14.76 -1.83
C GLU A 354 0.14 13.33 -1.41
N LEU A 355 -0.80 12.67 -2.10
CA LEU A 355 -1.17 11.29 -1.84
C LEU A 355 -0.01 10.32 -2.16
N VAL A 356 0.65 10.56 -3.28
CA VAL A 356 1.86 9.84 -3.71
C VAL A 356 2.96 9.97 -2.66
N ARG A 357 3.17 11.18 -2.10
CA ARG A 357 4.15 11.44 -1.03
C ARG A 357 3.76 10.83 0.32
N ALA A 358 2.47 10.63 0.56
CA ALA A 358 1.95 10.03 1.79
C ALA A 358 2.05 8.49 1.83
N CYS A 359 2.33 7.81 0.72
CA CYS A 359 2.62 6.37 0.74
C CYS A 359 3.92 6.07 1.51
N ILE A 360 3.95 5.00 2.31
CA ILE A 360 5.19 4.60 3.02
C ILE A 360 6.09 3.69 2.16
N GLY A 361 5.51 2.96 1.20
CA GLY A 361 6.21 1.93 0.43
C GLY A 361 6.24 0.55 1.11
N CYS A 362 5.38 0.28 2.10
CA CYS A 362 5.44 -0.97 2.89
C CYS A 362 4.93 -2.25 2.19
N ARG A 363 4.53 -2.17 0.92
CA ARG A 363 4.06 -3.29 0.06
C ARG A 363 2.87 -4.13 0.58
N SER A 364 2.20 -3.74 1.66
CA SER A 364 1.00 -4.44 2.18
C SER A 364 -0.12 -4.55 1.14
N CYS A 365 -0.29 -3.51 0.33
CA CYS A 365 -1.23 -3.50 -0.78
C CYS A 365 -0.88 -4.50 -1.90
N VAL A 366 0.39 -4.85 -2.08
CA VAL A 366 0.86 -5.81 -3.10
C VAL A 366 0.55 -7.23 -2.67
N SER A 367 0.82 -7.57 -1.40
CA SER A 367 0.54 -8.91 -0.85
C SER A 367 -0.96 -9.24 -0.83
N ILE A 368 -1.83 -8.25 -0.61
CA ILE A 368 -3.29 -8.47 -0.51
C ILE A 368 -4.03 -8.38 -1.85
N CYS A 369 -3.37 -7.92 -2.91
CA CYS A 369 -4.03 -7.60 -4.17
C CYS A 369 -4.57 -8.88 -4.85
N PRO A 370 -5.88 -8.94 -5.18
CA PRO A 370 -6.48 -10.12 -5.81
C PRO A 370 -6.25 -10.16 -7.32
N SER A 371 -5.54 -9.17 -7.87
CA SER A 371 -5.24 -9.04 -9.30
C SER A 371 -3.74 -8.87 -9.56
N LYS A 372 -2.89 -9.23 -8.59
CA LYS A 372 -1.41 -9.23 -8.69
C LYS A 372 -0.82 -7.92 -9.23
N ILE A 373 -1.32 -6.80 -8.72
CA ILE A 373 -0.84 -5.46 -9.08
C ILE A 373 0.29 -5.08 -8.12
N ASP A 374 1.48 -4.76 -8.63
CA ASP A 374 2.54 -4.14 -7.83
C ASP A 374 2.25 -2.64 -7.66
N LEU A 375 1.30 -2.36 -6.75
CA LEU A 375 0.87 -0.99 -6.45
C LEU A 375 2.00 -0.13 -5.90
N GLU A 376 3.00 -0.70 -5.22
CA GLU A 376 4.13 0.06 -4.71
C GLU A 376 5.00 0.58 -5.86
N GLU A 377 5.37 -0.29 -6.79
CA GLU A 377 6.20 0.08 -7.95
C GLU A 377 5.54 1.15 -8.81
N ILE A 378 4.24 1.03 -9.10
CA ILE A 378 3.51 2.06 -9.86
C ILE A 378 3.54 3.41 -9.11
N ILE A 379 3.35 3.40 -7.79
CA ILE A 379 3.40 4.63 -6.98
C ILE A 379 4.82 5.22 -6.97
N LEU A 380 5.88 4.39 -6.95
CA LEU A 380 7.26 4.86 -7.07
C LEU A 380 7.51 5.54 -8.41
N ASN A 381 7.05 4.96 -9.52
CA ASN A 381 7.12 5.61 -10.84
C ASN A 381 6.40 6.96 -10.85
N LEU A 382 5.20 7.06 -10.25
CA LEU A 382 4.50 8.35 -10.11
C LEU A 382 5.28 9.36 -9.24
N ARG A 383 6.04 8.91 -8.23
CA ARG A 383 6.93 9.81 -7.45
C ARG A 383 8.04 10.38 -8.30
N GLU A 384 8.60 9.59 -9.21
CA GLU A 384 9.62 10.06 -10.14
C GLU A 384 9.04 11.13 -11.05
N THR A 385 7.89 10.87 -11.68
CA THR A 385 7.20 11.85 -12.54
C THR A 385 6.92 13.15 -11.80
N ILE A 386 6.35 13.08 -10.59
CA ILE A 386 6.10 14.27 -9.76
C ILE A 386 7.41 14.94 -9.32
N GLY A 387 8.46 14.16 -9.06
CA GLY A 387 9.79 14.65 -8.70
C GLY A 387 10.47 15.40 -9.83
N GLU A 388 10.26 14.97 -11.07
CA GLU A 388 10.73 15.63 -12.29
C GLU A 388 9.98 16.94 -12.57
N GLU A 389 8.64 16.92 -12.47
CA GLU A 389 7.80 18.11 -12.75
C GLU A 389 7.89 19.18 -11.66
N GLU A 390 7.85 18.77 -10.39
CA GLU A 390 7.78 19.69 -9.26
C GLU A 390 9.12 19.89 -8.53
N GLY A 391 10.08 18.99 -8.71
CA GLY A 391 11.26 18.92 -7.87
C GLY A 391 10.98 18.35 -6.46
N ILE A 392 12.05 17.83 -5.84
CA ILE A 392 12.01 17.17 -4.53
C ILE A 392 12.25 18.10 -3.33
N GLY A 393 12.32 19.42 -3.58
CA GLY A 393 12.68 20.45 -2.61
C GLY A 393 14.20 20.71 -2.51
N ALA A 394 14.57 21.98 -2.31
CA ALA A 394 15.96 22.45 -2.43
C ALA A 394 16.94 21.75 -1.47
N GLY A 395 16.53 21.52 -0.21
CA GLY A 395 17.37 20.83 0.79
C GLY A 395 17.63 19.36 0.44
N LYS A 396 16.58 18.61 0.06
CA LYS A 396 16.71 17.21 -0.38
C LYS A 396 17.55 17.11 -1.65
N SER A 397 17.30 18.00 -2.62
CA SER A 397 18.06 18.07 -3.88
C SER A 397 19.56 18.30 -3.64
N LEU A 398 19.92 19.20 -2.72
CA LEU A 398 21.32 19.44 -2.36
C LEU A 398 21.97 18.18 -1.77
N VAL A 399 21.32 17.55 -0.79
CA VAL A 399 21.85 16.36 -0.10
C VAL A 399 21.98 15.19 -1.08
N PHE A 400 20.95 14.89 -1.86
CA PHE A 400 20.98 13.75 -2.77
C PHE A 400 21.97 13.96 -3.91
N ARG A 401 21.86 15.08 -4.63
CA ARG A 401 22.64 15.30 -5.85
C ARG A 401 24.10 15.67 -5.59
N LYS A 402 24.39 16.48 -4.57
CA LYS A 402 25.77 16.93 -4.31
C LYS A 402 26.50 16.09 -3.26
N VAL A 403 25.79 15.59 -2.25
CA VAL A 403 26.41 14.84 -1.15
C VAL A 403 26.39 13.34 -1.44
N MET A 404 25.21 12.72 -1.55
CA MET A 404 25.10 11.25 -1.64
C MET A 404 25.77 10.66 -2.89
N ARG A 405 25.66 11.33 -4.06
CA ARG A 405 26.34 10.90 -5.30
C ARG A 405 27.86 10.89 -5.17
N ASN A 406 28.42 11.78 -4.34
CA ASN A 406 29.85 11.84 -4.08
C ASN A 406 30.19 11.07 -2.80
N ARG A 407 30.49 9.77 -2.98
CA ARG A 407 30.86 8.85 -1.89
C ARG A 407 31.88 9.44 -0.90
N LYS A 408 32.96 10.06 -1.40
CA LYS A 408 34.00 10.63 -0.54
C LYS A 408 33.43 11.75 0.33
N LEU A 409 32.67 12.66 -0.26
CA LEU A 409 32.04 13.76 0.47
C LEU A 409 31.00 13.25 1.48
N PHE A 410 30.11 12.34 1.07
CA PHE A 410 29.09 11.76 1.95
C PHE A 410 29.72 11.11 3.19
N HIS A 411 30.71 10.25 2.99
CA HIS A 411 31.37 9.57 4.11
C HIS A 411 32.18 10.53 4.98
N SER A 412 32.81 11.55 4.39
CA SER A 412 33.54 12.57 5.15
C SER A 412 32.60 13.40 6.03
N LEU A 413 31.41 13.73 5.53
CA LEU A 413 30.39 14.45 6.30
C LEU A 413 29.81 13.58 7.43
N LEU A 414 29.58 12.29 7.21
CA LEU A 414 29.14 11.38 8.28
C LEU A 414 30.23 11.22 9.36
N ARG A 415 31.51 11.12 8.97
CA ARG A 415 32.62 11.11 9.94
C ARG A 415 32.74 12.43 10.70
N ALA A 416 32.53 13.57 10.05
CA ALA A 416 32.47 14.85 10.75
C ALA A 416 31.27 14.90 11.72
N ALA A 417 30.11 14.38 11.31
CA ALA A 417 28.91 14.32 12.13
C ALA A 417 29.13 13.46 13.39
N SER A 418 29.89 12.37 13.32
CA SER A 418 30.18 11.52 14.49
C SER A 418 30.92 12.27 15.60
N LEU A 419 31.75 13.26 15.23
CA LEU A 419 32.46 14.14 16.16
C LEU A 419 31.58 15.32 16.62
N LEU A 420 30.84 15.95 15.70
CA LEU A 420 30.04 17.14 15.97
C LEU A 420 28.79 16.86 16.80
N GLN A 421 28.29 15.62 16.80
CA GLN A 421 27.11 15.22 17.59
C GLN A 421 27.41 14.99 19.09
N LYS A 422 28.68 15.03 19.53
CA LYS A 422 29.06 14.74 20.93
C LYS A 422 28.28 15.54 21.98
N PRO A 423 27.98 16.84 21.79
CA PRO A 423 27.18 17.61 22.74
C PRO A 423 25.74 17.10 22.92
N VAL A 424 25.12 16.54 21.86
CA VAL A 424 23.73 16.05 21.90
C VAL A 424 23.61 14.58 22.28
N THR A 425 24.65 13.79 21.99
CA THR A 425 24.74 12.37 22.39
C THR A 425 25.18 12.19 23.84
N ARG A 426 25.99 13.13 24.37
CA ARG A 426 26.57 13.05 25.73
C ARG A 426 27.34 11.75 26.01
N GLY A 427 27.92 11.16 24.97
CA GLY A 427 28.67 9.89 25.05
C GLY A 427 27.81 8.63 24.87
N GLU A 428 26.49 8.77 24.77
CA GLU A 428 25.59 7.65 24.51
C GLU A 428 25.52 7.30 23.02
N ARG A 429 25.10 6.07 22.72
CA ARG A 429 24.85 5.58 21.34
C ARG A 429 23.55 6.12 20.72
N THR A 430 22.79 6.93 21.47
CA THR A 430 21.48 7.41 21.06
C THR A 430 21.31 8.89 21.38
N ILE A 431 20.54 9.58 20.55
CA ILE A 431 20.20 10.99 20.66
C ILE A 431 18.77 11.06 21.18
N ARG A 432 18.63 11.39 22.48
CA ARG A 432 17.32 11.51 23.14
C ARG A 432 16.65 12.87 22.93
N HIS A 433 17.45 13.92 22.70
CA HIS A 433 16.98 15.28 22.54
C HIS A 433 17.82 16.04 21.51
N LEU A 434 17.16 16.50 20.44
CA LEU A 434 17.74 17.49 19.52
C LEU A 434 17.25 18.90 19.90
N PRO A 435 18.12 19.93 19.82
CA PRO A 435 17.75 21.29 20.15
C PRO A 435 16.85 21.93 19.07
N LEU A 436 16.09 22.95 19.48
CA LEU A 436 15.39 23.90 18.60
C LEU A 436 14.46 23.20 17.59
N PHE A 437 14.57 23.57 16.30
CA PHE A 437 13.71 23.15 15.21
C PHE A 437 13.79 21.66 14.85
N PHE A 438 14.77 20.93 15.39
CA PHE A 438 14.89 19.47 15.22
C PHE A 438 14.30 18.67 16.37
N SER A 439 13.84 19.32 17.44
CA SER A 439 13.31 18.67 18.64
C SER A 439 12.19 17.66 18.34
N SER A 440 11.32 17.97 17.38
CA SER A 440 10.20 17.13 16.94
C SER A 440 10.62 15.76 16.42
N LEU A 441 11.85 15.58 15.93
CA LEU A 441 12.37 14.27 15.49
C LEU A 441 12.65 13.34 16.67
N THR A 442 12.95 13.92 17.83
CA THR A 442 13.33 13.19 19.05
C THR A 442 12.25 13.24 20.14
N GLU A 443 11.12 13.89 19.88
CA GLU A 443 10.04 14.06 20.86
C GLU A 443 9.33 12.74 21.15
N TRP A 444 9.21 11.87 20.14
CA TRP A 444 8.42 10.63 20.20
C TRP A 444 9.24 9.36 19.96
N ARG A 445 10.54 9.50 19.69
CA ARG A 445 11.52 8.41 19.61
C ARG A 445 12.93 8.94 19.84
N THR A 446 13.87 8.09 20.21
CA THR A 446 15.31 8.42 20.11
C THR A 446 15.81 8.15 18.69
N LEU A 447 16.96 8.73 18.32
CA LEU A 447 17.66 8.44 17.06
C LEU A 447 19.04 7.84 17.37
N PRO A 448 19.57 6.92 16.55
CA PRO A 448 20.93 6.42 16.71
C PRO A 448 21.94 7.54 16.47
N ALA A 449 23.01 7.55 17.27
CA ALA A 449 24.17 8.36 17.02
C ALA A 449 24.94 7.79 15.82
N VAL A 450 25.59 8.67 15.04
CA VAL A 450 26.55 8.22 14.02
C VAL A 450 27.75 7.56 14.72
N ALA A 451 28.14 6.36 14.33
CA ALA A 451 29.23 5.65 14.97
C ALA A 451 30.56 6.43 14.87
N GLU A 452 31.33 6.47 15.96
CA GLU A 452 32.66 7.11 15.96
C GLU A 452 33.61 6.46 14.95
N LYS A 453 33.56 5.12 14.88
CA LYS A 453 34.28 4.30 13.89
C LYS A 453 33.27 3.54 13.04
N PRO A 454 33.16 3.84 11.73
CA PRO A 454 32.23 3.14 10.86
C PRO A 454 32.72 1.72 10.54
N LEU A 455 31.81 0.84 10.12
CA LEU A 455 32.09 -0.57 9.83
C LEU A 455 33.26 -0.73 8.86
N ARG A 456 33.27 0.07 7.79
CA ARG A 456 34.31 0.04 6.75
C ARG A 456 35.75 0.18 7.28
N ASP A 457 35.93 0.83 8.43
CA ASP A 457 37.23 1.07 9.04
C ASP A 457 37.62 -0.05 10.01
N VAL A 458 36.64 -0.63 10.70
CA VAL A 458 36.87 -1.66 11.74
C VAL A 458 36.82 -3.09 11.20
N ILE A 459 36.07 -3.34 10.13
CA ILE A 459 35.88 -4.69 9.57
C ILE A 459 37.18 -5.28 9.02
N LEU A 460 38.07 -4.45 8.48
CA LEU A 460 39.39 -4.88 7.98
C LEU A 460 40.33 -5.35 9.10
N GLN A 461 40.08 -4.92 10.32
CA GLN A 461 40.85 -5.29 11.51
C GLN A 461 40.20 -6.43 12.29
N HIS A 462 39.00 -6.85 11.88
CA HIS A 462 38.27 -7.92 12.54
C HIS A 462 38.77 -9.28 12.00
N PRO A 463 39.35 -10.14 12.84
CA PRO A 463 39.91 -11.41 12.40
C PRO A 463 38.82 -12.32 11.85
N GLN A 464 39.04 -12.88 10.65
CA GLN A 464 38.22 -13.95 10.08
C GLN A 464 38.79 -15.30 10.57
N GLN A 465 37.95 -16.17 11.12
CA GLN A 465 38.35 -17.48 11.65
C GLN A 465 37.88 -18.60 10.73
N VAL A 466 38.33 -18.58 9.47
CA VAL A 466 37.90 -19.55 8.45
C VAL A 466 39.13 -20.02 7.65
N GLU A 467 39.53 -21.28 7.84
CA GLU A 467 40.67 -21.87 7.13
C GLU A 467 40.29 -22.33 5.71
N LYS A 468 39.08 -22.89 5.55
CA LYS A 468 38.55 -23.42 4.29
C LYS A 468 37.13 -22.94 4.08
N PRO A 469 36.92 -21.74 3.51
CA PRO A 469 35.60 -21.19 3.35
C PRO A 469 34.76 -22.04 2.40
N ARG A 470 33.53 -22.37 2.82
CA ARG A 470 32.49 -22.96 1.96
C ARG A 470 32.04 -21.97 0.89
N TYR A 471 31.93 -20.69 1.27
CA TYR A 471 31.63 -19.57 0.39
C TYR A 471 32.44 -18.34 0.78
N ARG A 472 32.70 -17.49 -0.21
CA ARG A 472 33.29 -16.16 -0.07
C ARG A 472 32.25 -15.14 -0.46
N VAL A 473 31.72 -14.43 0.53
CA VAL A 473 30.57 -13.55 0.35
C VAL A 473 30.95 -12.09 0.55
N ALA A 474 30.33 -11.22 -0.26
CA ALA A 474 30.48 -9.78 -0.12
C ALA A 474 29.37 -9.21 0.78
N LEU A 475 29.74 -8.50 1.84
CA LEU A 475 28.77 -7.79 2.68
C LEU A 475 28.41 -6.43 2.08
N TYR A 476 27.15 -6.28 1.67
CA TYR A 476 26.55 -4.97 1.44
C TYR A 476 26.06 -4.37 2.77
N GLY A 477 26.89 -3.54 3.41
CA GLY A 477 26.56 -2.87 4.67
C GLY A 477 25.62 -1.68 4.52
N GLY A 478 25.52 -1.10 3.31
CA GLY A 478 24.72 0.10 3.06
C GLY A 478 25.11 1.26 3.98
N CYS A 479 24.18 2.19 4.25
CA CYS A 479 24.46 3.34 5.12
C CYS A 479 24.24 3.04 6.62
N ALA A 480 23.28 2.17 6.95
CA ALA A 480 22.89 1.94 8.34
C ALA A 480 23.90 1.08 9.10
N ASN A 481 24.30 -0.09 8.59
CA ASN A 481 25.34 -0.87 9.27
C ASN A 481 26.66 -0.12 9.28
N ASP A 482 26.98 0.59 8.21
CA ASP A 482 28.28 1.23 8.12
C ASP A 482 28.44 2.38 9.12
N PHE A 483 27.44 3.26 9.20
CA PHE A 483 27.58 4.50 9.98
C PHE A 483 26.71 4.59 11.23
N LEU A 484 25.73 3.70 11.43
CA LEU A 484 24.86 3.74 12.61
C LEU A 484 25.07 2.52 13.52
N TYR A 485 25.14 1.32 12.93
CA TYR A 485 25.22 0.05 13.63
C TYR A 485 26.39 -0.82 13.14
N PRO A 486 27.66 -0.38 13.26
CA PRO A 486 28.81 -1.17 12.83
C PRO A 486 28.94 -2.50 13.57
N GLU A 487 28.47 -2.58 14.82
CA GLU A 487 28.40 -3.81 15.59
C GLU A 487 27.62 -4.92 14.88
N LEU A 488 26.50 -4.59 14.23
CA LEU A 488 25.70 -5.56 13.47
C LEU A 488 26.49 -6.17 12.31
N GLY A 489 27.34 -5.38 11.64
CA GLY A 489 28.23 -5.89 10.60
C GLY A 489 29.30 -6.84 11.12
N LEU A 490 29.85 -6.56 12.30
CA LEU A 490 30.84 -7.44 12.96
C LEU A 490 30.19 -8.71 13.52
N ASP A 491 28.97 -8.60 14.03
CA ASP A 491 28.17 -9.73 14.49
C ASP A 491 27.82 -10.64 13.30
N LEU A 492 27.49 -10.08 12.13
CA LEU A 492 27.32 -10.86 10.92
C LEU A 492 28.60 -11.64 10.56
N VAL A 493 29.76 -10.98 10.60
CA VAL A 493 31.05 -11.65 10.35
C VAL A 493 31.27 -12.79 11.34
N THR A 494 30.96 -12.58 12.62
CA THR A 494 31.07 -13.61 13.67
C THR A 494 30.18 -14.82 13.36
N VAL A 495 28.91 -14.57 13.00
CA VAL A 495 27.93 -15.61 12.65
C VAL A 495 28.35 -16.36 11.39
N MET A 496 28.78 -15.67 10.34
CA MET A 496 29.22 -16.29 9.08
C MET A 496 30.49 -17.13 9.26
N ASN A 497 31.48 -16.65 10.02
CA ASN A 497 32.70 -17.41 10.30
C ASN A 497 32.39 -18.72 11.06
N ALA A 498 31.42 -18.71 11.98
CA ALA A 498 30.99 -19.93 12.68
C ALA A 498 30.32 -20.97 11.76
N LEU A 499 29.98 -20.58 10.53
CA LEU A 499 29.40 -21.42 9.49
C LEU A 499 30.39 -21.68 8.33
N ASP A 500 31.68 -21.46 8.56
CA ASP A 500 32.76 -21.58 7.57
C ASP A 500 32.54 -20.69 6.32
N VAL A 501 31.97 -19.50 6.49
CA VAL A 501 31.77 -18.51 5.42
C VAL A 501 32.70 -17.31 5.64
N GLU A 502 33.57 -17.05 4.66
CA GLU A 502 34.44 -15.88 4.66
C GLU A 502 33.66 -14.65 4.18
N VAL A 503 33.71 -13.56 4.95
CA VAL A 503 33.03 -12.31 4.61
C VAL A 503 34.04 -11.23 4.29
N PHE A 504 33.97 -10.67 3.08
CA PHE A 504 34.71 -9.46 2.74
C PHE A 504 33.79 -8.26 2.54
N TYR A 505 34.35 -7.06 2.71
CA TYR A 505 33.60 -5.81 2.66
C TYR A 505 34.07 -4.93 1.48
N PRO A 506 33.28 -4.84 0.39
CA PRO A 506 33.61 -3.96 -0.73
C PRO A 506 33.67 -2.49 -0.32
N GLN A 507 34.86 -1.91 -0.24
CA GLN A 507 35.09 -0.54 0.27
C GLN A 507 34.47 0.56 -0.60
N LYS A 508 34.23 0.27 -1.88
CA LYS A 508 33.69 1.22 -2.87
C LYS A 508 32.18 1.37 -2.81
N GLN A 509 31.46 0.51 -2.07
CA GLN A 509 30.01 0.57 -1.92
C GLN A 509 29.56 1.90 -1.28
N ASN A 510 28.34 2.31 -1.62
CA ASN A 510 27.67 3.55 -1.21
C ASN A 510 26.23 3.24 -0.78
N CYS A 511 25.44 4.25 -0.40
CA CYS A 511 24.02 4.11 -0.08
C CYS A 511 23.25 3.43 -1.23
N CYS A 512 22.23 2.63 -0.90
CA CYS A 512 21.41 1.90 -1.88
C CYS A 512 20.54 2.81 -2.75
N GLY A 513 20.44 4.10 -2.44
CA GLY A 513 19.67 5.06 -3.25
C GLY A 513 18.17 5.11 -2.97
N VAL A 514 17.61 4.16 -2.21
CA VAL A 514 16.17 4.14 -1.87
C VAL A 514 15.63 5.46 -1.29
N PRO A 515 16.33 6.17 -0.37
CA PRO A 515 15.84 7.47 0.11
C PRO A 515 15.69 8.54 -0.99
N ALA A 516 16.54 8.48 -2.03
CA ALA A 516 16.48 9.37 -3.18
C ALA A 516 15.31 8.96 -4.10
N LEU A 517 15.22 7.68 -4.43
CA LEU A 517 14.12 7.09 -5.21
C LEU A 517 12.75 7.42 -4.62
N TYR A 518 12.54 7.13 -3.34
CA TYR A 518 11.27 7.37 -2.65
C TYR A 518 10.94 8.86 -2.49
N SER A 519 11.92 9.75 -2.69
CA SER A 519 11.69 11.19 -2.72
C SER A 519 11.43 11.73 -4.13
N GLY A 520 11.52 10.89 -5.17
CA GLY A 520 11.37 11.26 -6.58
C GLY A 520 12.67 11.66 -7.29
N ASP A 521 13.85 11.36 -6.73
CA ASP A 521 15.15 11.67 -7.36
C ASP A 521 15.74 10.45 -8.09
N LYS A 522 15.13 10.14 -9.24
CA LYS A 522 15.51 8.99 -10.09
C LYS A 522 16.97 9.04 -10.52
N GLU A 523 17.47 10.20 -10.95
CA GLU A 523 18.85 10.37 -11.41
C GLU A 523 19.87 9.97 -10.35
N THR A 524 19.65 10.43 -9.10
CA THR A 524 20.53 10.07 -7.99
C THR A 524 20.43 8.57 -7.68
N ALA A 525 19.23 7.98 -7.74
CA ALA A 525 19.06 6.54 -7.55
C ALA A 525 19.83 5.71 -8.59
N ILE A 526 19.73 6.07 -9.88
CA ILE A 526 20.47 5.41 -10.98
C ILE A 526 21.99 5.50 -10.77
N GLU A 527 22.50 6.67 -10.41
CA GLU A 527 23.94 6.85 -10.18
C GLU A 527 24.45 5.99 -9.02
N LEU A 528 23.69 5.93 -7.92
CA LEU A 528 24.02 5.09 -6.77
C LEU A 528 23.92 3.60 -7.11
N ALA A 529 22.95 3.19 -7.92
CA ALA A 529 22.84 1.81 -8.41
C ALA A 529 24.11 1.40 -9.18
N LYS A 530 24.56 2.22 -10.13
CA LYS A 530 25.81 1.97 -10.89
C LYS A 530 27.03 1.81 -9.99
N GLN A 531 27.22 2.73 -9.03
CA GLN A 531 28.33 2.68 -8.08
C GLN A 531 28.33 1.38 -7.25
N ASN A 532 27.15 0.94 -6.83
CA ASN A 532 27.01 -0.27 -6.02
C ASN A 532 27.14 -1.56 -6.85
N VAL A 533 26.61 -1.59 -8.08
CA VAL A 533 26.75 -2.74 -8.98
C VAL A 533 28.23 -3.03 -9.25
N ASP A 534 29.02 -2.02 -9.61
CA ASP A 534 30.45 -2.21 -9.82
C ASP A 534 31.20 -2.59 -8.54
N ALA A 535 30.82 -2.01 -7.40
CA ALA A 535 31.48 -2.31 -6.12
C ALA A 535 31.18 -3.74 -5.64
N MET A 536 29.94 -4.22 -5.78
CA MET A 536 29.53 -5.52 -5.22
C MET A 536 29.94 -6.70 -6.08
N LEU A 537 30.17 -6.50 -7.38
CA LEU A 537 30.73 -7.52 -8.26
C LEU A 537 32.27 -7.59 -8.20
N GLU A 538 32.92 -6.62 -7.54
CA GLU A 538 34.38 -6.65 -7.33
C GLU A 538 34.79 -7.85 -6.48
N GLY A 539 35.78 -8.62 -6.95
CA GLY A 539 36.26 -9.82 -6.25
C GLY A 539 35.49 -11.10 -6.56
N ASN A 540 34.49 -11.07 -7.44
CA ASN A 540 33.66 -12.22 -7.85
C ASN A 540 33.12 -13.03 -6.66
N PRO A 541 32.31 -12.42 -5.78
CA PRO A 541 31.73 -13.13 -4.65
C PRO A 541 30.81 -14.25 -5.12
N ASP A 542 30.70 -15.31 -4.32
CA ASP A 542 29.69 -16.35 -4.51
C ASP A 542 28.29 -15.79 -4.26
N PHE A 543 28.16 -14.97 -3.21
CA PHE A 543 26.92 -14.29 -2.83
C PHE A 543 27.18 -12.88 -2.30
N VAL A 544 26.18 -12.02 -2.44
CA VAL A 544 26.10 -10.71 -1.81
C VAL A 544 25.11 -10.78 -0.66
N LEU A 545 25.62 -10.62 0.57
CA LEU A 545 24.79 -10.64 1.78
C LEU A 545 24.35 -9.24 2.18
N THR A 546 23.11 -9.15 2.65
CA THR A 546 22.52 -7.94 3.21
C THR A 546 21.90 -8.24 4.57
N THR A 547 21.94 -7.28 5.50
CA THR A 547 21.16 -7.31 6.74
C THR A 547 20.08 -6.22 6.74
N CYS A 548 19.76 -5.68 5.58
CA CYS A 548 18.78 -4.63 5.42
C CYS A 548 17.86 -5.00 4.25
N PRO A 549 16.61 -5.41 4.52
CA PRO A 549 15.67 -5.88 3.50
C PRO A 549 15.38 -4.83 2.43
N THR A 550 15.39 -3.55 2.81
CA THR A 550 15.29 -2.44 1.85
C THR A 550 16.46 -2.41 0.88
N CYS A 551 17.67 -2.72 1.34
CA CYS A 551 18.83 -2.85 0.46
C CYS A 551 18.75 -4.12 -0.37
N THR A 552 18.25 -5.23 0.18
CA THR A 552 18.02 -6.48 -0.56
C THR A 552 17.10 -6.24 -1.76
N VAL A 553 15.93 -5.63 -1.53
CA VAL A 553 14.97 -5.28 -2.60
C VAL A 553 15.58 -4.30 -3.59
N ALA A 554 16.36 -3.31 -3.13
CA ALA A 554 17.02 -2.37 -4.03
C ALA A 554 17.99 -3.07 -5.00
N LEU A 555 18.82 -3.98 -4.49
CA LEU A 555 19.79 -4.72 -5.29
C LEU A 555 19.13 -5.76 -6.20
N GLN A 556 18.07 -6.43 -5.74
CA GLN A 556 17.38 -7.49 -6.50
C GLN A 556 16.43 -6.94 -7.58
N ARG A 557 15.76 -5.82 -7.30
CA ARG A 557 14.67 -5.30 -8.15
C ARG A 557 14.97 -3.91 -8.69
N ASP A 558 15.18 -2.94 -7.79
CA ASP A 558 15.21 -1.52 -8.21
C ASP A 558 16.42 -1.23 -9.12
N PHE A 559 17.57 -1.86 -8.86
CA PHE A 559 18.77 -1.71 -9.69
C PHE A 559 18.56 -2.32 -11.08
N VAL A 560 17.90 -3.47 -11.16
CA VAL A 560 17.56 -4.12 -12.43
C VAL A 560 16.63 -3.21 -13.23
N GLU A 561 15.52 -2.76 -12.63
CA GLU A 561 14.53 -1.91 -13.29
C GLU A 561 15.13 -0.58 -13.79
N HIS A 562 15.96 0.08 -12.98
CA HIS A 562 16.54 1.37 -13.34
C HIS A 562 17.75 1.29 -14.29
N LEU A 563 18.37 0.12 -14.43
CA LEU A 563 19.54 -0.08 -15.30
C LEU A 563 19.23 -0.91 -16.55
N LYS A 564 18.01 -1.46 -16.69
CA LYS A 564 17.61 -2.32 -17.82
C LYS A 564 17.82 -1.69 -19.20
N ASP A 565 17.60 -0.38 -19.32
CA ASP A 565 17.72 0.33 -20.60
C ASP A 565 19.19 0.67 -20.96
N ASN A 566 20.15 0.35 -20.08
CA ASN A 566 21.57 0.56 -20.33
C ASN A 566 22.31 -0.78 -20.50
N PRO A 567 22.66 -1.18 -21.73
CA PRO A 567 23.29 -2.48 -21.99
C PRO A 567 24.59 -2.73 -21.24
N ALA A 568 25.35 -1.69 -20.88
CA ALA A 568 26.59 -1.83 -20.11
C ALA A 568 26.36 -2.20 -18.64
N TRP A 569 25.13 -1.98 -18.13
CA TRP A 569 24.76 -2.17 -16.74
C TRP A 569 23.70 -3.25 -16.53
N ALA A 570 22.77 -3.45 -17.48
CA ALA A 570 21.65 -4.37 -17.35
C ALA A 570 22.10 -5.78 -16.91
N ALA A 571 23.00 -6.42 -17.67
CA ALA A 571 23.51 -7.76 -17.35
C ALA A 571 24.28 -7.81 -16.01
N LYS A 572 24.94 -6.71 -15.62
CA LYS A 572 25.62 -6.64 -14.31
C LYS A 572 24.61 -6.52 -13.16
N ALA A 573 23.55 -5.75 -13.35
CA ALA A 573 22.49 -5.58 -12.36
C ALA A 573 21.72 -6.89 -12.17
N GLU A 574 21.39 -7.59 -13.25
CA GLU A 574 20.78 -8.94 -13.20
C GLU A 574 21.68 -9.93 -12.48
N LYS A 575 22.97 -10.01 -12.84
CA LYS A 575 23.93 -10.87 -12.14
C LYS A 575 24.01 -10.54 -10.64
N LEU A 576 24.03 -9.25 -10.27
CA LEU A 576 24.04 -8.86 -8.86
C LEU A 576 22.75 -9.29 -8.16
N ALA A 577 21.60 -9.11 -8.81
CA ALA A 577 20.31 -9.50 -8.25
C ALA A 577 20.25 -11.01 -7.96
N GLU A 578 20.71 -11.85 -8.88
CA GLU A 578 20.75 -13.31 -8.75
C GLU A 578 21.57 -13.79 -7.55
N ILE A 579 22.70 -13.14 -7.26
CA ILE A 579 23.58 -13.52 -6.14
C ILE A 579 23.30 -12.76 -4.85
N THR A 580 22.33 -11.83 -4.85
CA THR A 580 21.98 -11.06 -3.65
C THR A 580 20.96 -11.81 -2.81
N ILE A 581 21.25 -11.97 -1.53
CA ILE A 581 20.39 -12.66 -0.57
C ILE A 581 20.47 -11.98 0.81
N ASP A 582 19.38 -12.01 1.59
CA ASP A 582 19.42 -11.54 2.97
C ASP A 582 20.09 -12.57 3.89
N ALA A 583 20.63 -12.11 5.01
CA ALA A 583 21.41 -12.95 5.91
C ALA A 583 20.61 -14.13 6.50
N ALA A 584 19.33 -13.95 6.85
CA ALA A 584 18.52 -15.02 7.43
C ALA A 584 18.17 -16.08 6.37
N GLY A 585 17.71 -15.65 5.20
CA GLY A 585 17.46 -16.51 4.05
C GLY A 585 18.71 -17.28 3.61
N PHE A 586 19.90 -16.65 3.66
CA PHE A 586 21.16 -17.34 3.36
C PHE A 586 21.47 -18.46 4.36
N ILE A 587 21.37 -18.19 5.66
CA ILE A 587 21.68 -19.20 6.69
C ILE A 587 20.72 -20.40 6.59
N VAL A 588 19.43 -20.15 6.42
CA VAL A 588 18.41 -21.20 6.43
C VAL A 588 18.32 -21.89 5.07
N ASN A 589 18.07 -21.15 4.00
CA ASN A 589 17.72 -21.72 2.70
C ASN A 589 18.95 -22.12 1.88
N GLN A 590 20.03 -21.33 1.94
CA GLN A 590 21.25 -21.62 1.15
C GLN A 590 22.24 -22.52 1.88
N LEU A 591 22.47 -22.29 3.18
CA LEU A 591 23.41 -23.10 3.96
C LEU A 591 22.77 -24.36 4.56
N GLY A 592 21.48 -24.33 4.88
CA GLY A 592 20.81 -25.39 5.66
C GLY A 592 21.34 -25.46 7.09
N ALA A 593 21.77 -24.33 7.66
CA ALA A 593 22.62 -24.30 8.86
C ALA A 593 21.95 -23.72 10.10
N ALA A 594 20.61 -23.73 10.19
CA ALA A 594 19.90 -23.29 11.39
C ALA A 594 20.36 -24.07 12.64
N ASP A 595 20.55 -25.39 12.52
CA ASP A 595 20.96 -26.28 13.61
C ASP A 595 22.36 -25.99 14.17
N ALA A 596 23.20 -25.24 13.44
CA ALA A 596 24.51 -24.82 13.95
C ALA A 596 24.38 -23.93 15.20
N PHE A 597 23.22 -23.31 15.40
CA PHE A 597 22.91 -22.45 16.54
C PHE A 597 22.13 -23.18 17.64
N SER A 598 21.89 -24.49 17.52
CA SER A 598 20.99 -25.23 18.39
C SER A 598 21.29 -25.03 19.88
N ARG A 599 20.34 -24.42 20.60
CA ARG A 599 20.35 -24.20 22.06
C ARG A 599 21.61 -23.49 22.58
N LEU A 600 22.17 -22.57 21.79
CA LEU A 600 23.32 -21.76 22.20
C LEU A 600 22.93 -20.53 23.04
N ALA A 601 21.66 -20.10 22.99
CA ALA A 601 21.18 -18.92 23.69
C ALA A 601 20.73 -19.21 25.13
N THR A 602 20.73 -18.18 25.97
CA THR A 602 19.98 -18.20 27.24
C THR A 602 18.50 -17.98 26.94
N SER A 603 17.63 -18.83 27.52
CA SER A 603 16.18 -18.78 27.30
C SER A 603 15.62 -17.38 27.62
N GLU A 604 15.35 -16.61 26.58
CA GLU A 604 14.76 -15.28 26.62
C GLU A 604 13.46 -15.28 25.82
N LYS A 605 12.44 -14.54 26.28
CA LYS A 605 11.19 -14.37 25.53
C LYS A 605 11.37 -13.34 24.43
N VAL A 606 11.28 -13.79 23.19
CA VAL A 606 11.48 -12.97 21.99
C VAL A 606 10.17 -12.89 21.22
N THR A 607 9.77 -11.70 20.80
CA THR A 607 8.75 -11.52 19.76
C THR A 607 9.39 -11.05 18.47
N TYR A 608 8.73 -11.25 17.33
CA TYR A 608 9.31 -10.93 16.02
C TYR A 608 8.49 -9.90 15.24
N HIS A 609 9.16 -8.85 14.75
CA HIS A 609 8.57 -7.88 13.82
C HIS A 609 8.94 -8.21 12.38
N ASP A 610 7.91 -8.53 11.59
CA ASP A 610 8.03 -8.76 10.15
C ASP A 610 8.37 -7.45 9.42
N SER A 611 9.65 -7.30 9.10
CA SER A 611 10.13 -6.17 8.30
C SER A 611 9.50 -6.21 6.90
N CYS A 612 8.84 -5.12 6.49
CA CYS A 612 7.95 -5.15 5.33
C CYS A 612 8.62 -5.59 4.01
N HIS A 613 9.84 -5.12 3.74
CA HIS A 613 10.59 -5.53 2.54
C HIS A 613 11.16 -6.94 2.63
N LEU A 614 11.31 -7.52 3.83
CA LEU A 614 11.76 -8.89 3.97
C LEU A 614 10.61 -9.84 3.65
N LYS A 615 9.51 -9.73 4.39
CA LYS A 615 8.33 -10.60 4.21
C LYS A 615 7.63 -10.42 2.87
N ARG A 616 7.40 -9.17 2.45
CA ARG A 616 6.58 -8.87 1.24
C ARG A 616 7.41 -8.54 0.00
N GLY A 617 8.70 -8.24 0.17
CA GLY A 617 9.62 -7.98 -0.95
C GLY A 617 10.39 -9.23 -1.33
N VAL A 618 11.07 -9.85 -0.37
CA VAL A 618 11.96 -11.00 -0.58
C VAL A 618 11.25 -12.34 -0.34
N GLY A 619 10.21 -12.37 0.49
CA GLY A 619 9.48 -13.60 0.85
C GLY A 619 10.02 -14.31 2.10
N VAL A 620 10.96 -13.68 2.81
CA VAL A 620 11.61 -14.23 4.01
C VAL A 620 10.90 -13.75 5.26
N TRP A 621 10.48 -14.67 6.12
CA TRP A 621 9.80 -14.38 7.38
C TRP A 621 9.74 -15.59 8.33
N GLN A 622 9.79 -16.81 7.80
CA GLN A 622 9.88 -18.03 8.60
C GLN A 622 11.31 -18.26 9.07
N GLU A 623 12.28 -17.90 8.24
CA GLU A 623 13.71 -18.12 8.46
C GLU A 623 14.23 -17.39 9.71
N PRO A 624 13.91 -16.11 9.95
CA PRO A 624 14.29 -15.45 11.19
C PRO A 624 13.68 -16.12 12.43
N ARG A 625 12.42 -16.57 12.35
CA ARG A 625 11.75 -17.28 13.45
C ARG A 625 12.42 -18.61 13.75
N GLN A 626 12.70 -19.40 12.71
CA GLN A 626 13.43 -20.66 12.83
C GLN A 626 14.79 -20.45 13.50
N LEU A 627 15.53 -19.41 13.11
CA LEU A 627 16.83 -19.09 13.72
C LEU A 627 16.70 -18.72 15.20
N ILE A 628 15.70 -17.92 15.57
CA ILE A 628 15.45 -17.52 16.96
C ILE A 628 15.08 -18.74 17.82
N GLU A 629 14.15 -19.58 17.35
CA GLU A 629 13.71 -20.79 18.06
C GLU A 629 14.85 -21.81 18.18
N THR A 630 15.57 -22.06 17.08
CA THR A 630 16.68 -23.02 17.07
C THR A 630 17.80 -22.56 17.99
N ALA A 631 18.08 -21.26 18.05
CA ALA A 631 19.05 -20.69 18.99
C ALA A 631 18.71 -20.99 20.46
N GLY A 632 17.45 -21.31 20.78
CA GLY A 632 16.99 -21.66 22.13
C GLY A 632 16.21 -20.55 22.84
N HIS A 633 15.75 -19.53 22.11
CA HIS A 633 14.84 -18.51 22.64
C HIS A 633 13.38 -19.00 22.66
N ASP A 634 12.57 -18.42 23.54
CA ASP A 634 11.12 -18.64 23.63
C ASP A 634 10.41 -17.63 22.71
N LEU A 635 10.05 -18.05 21.49
CA LEU A 635 9.38 -17.18 20.51
C LEU A 635 7.89 -17.04 20.84
N VAL A 636 7.45 -15.79 21.06
CA VAL A 636 6.06 -15.43 21.28
C VAL A 636 5.62 -14.41 20.23
N GLU A 637 4.67 -14.78 19.37
CA GLU A 637 4.16 -13.88 18.32
C GLU A 637 3.39 -12.71 18.92
N MET A 638 3.68 -11.49 18.45
CA MET A 638 2.86 -10.31 18.73
C MET A 638 1.64 -10.27 17.79
N ALA A 639 0.59 -9.57 18.23
CA ALA A 639 -0.49 -9.19 17.31
C ALA A 639 0.08 -8.31 16.17
N HIS A 640 -0.48 -8.46 14.97
CA HIS A 640 -0.15 -7.64 13.80
C HIS A 640 1.36 -7.55 13.51
N ALA A 641 2.11 -8.65 13.67
CA ALA A 641 3.58 -8.68 13.50
C ALA A 641 4.06 -8.05 12.17
N ASP A 642 3.24 -8.14 11.11
CA ASP A 642 3.48 -7.62 9.76
C ASP A 642 2.95 -6.20 9.48
N ARG A 643 2.30 -5.56 10.46
CA ARG A 643 1.96 -4.13 10.38
C ARG A 643 3.26 -3.31 10.36
N CYS A 644 3.34 -2.37 9.42
CA CYS A 644 4.51 -1.50 9.23
C CYS A 644 4.91 -0.80 10.54
N CYS A 645 6.22 -0.65 10.82
CA CYS A 645 6.71 0.14 11.95
C CYS A 645 6.58 1.67 11.78
N GLY A 646 6.23 2.13 10.58
CA GLY A 646 6.06 3.56 10.26
C GLY A 646 7.34 4.30 9.86
N PHE A 647 8.50 3.63 9.75
CA PHE A 647 9.77 4.31 9.48
C PHE A 647 9.84 4.99 8.10
N GLY A 648 9.78 4.21 7.02
CA GLY A 648 9.76 4.72 5.63
C GLY A 648 10.89 5.67 5.22
N GLY A 649 12.04 5.66 5.92
CA GLY A 649 13.17 6.55 5.59
C GLY A 649 12.84 8.03 5.74
N SER A 650 12.89 8.78 4.63
CA SER A 650 12.57 10.21 4.61
C SER A 650 11.12 10.51 5.02
N TYR A 651 10.23 9.50 4.99
CA TYR A 651 8.85 9.58 5.44
C TYR A 651 8.74 10.03 6.90
N SER A 652 9.28 9.25 7.85
CA SER A 652 9.23 9.55 9.29
C SER A 652 10.07 10.75 9.72
N LEU A 653 11.02 11.17 8.88
CA LEU A 653 11.95 12.25 9.20
C LEU A 653 11.47 13.61 8.67
N THR A 654 10.91 13.64 7.47
CA THR A 654 10.72 14.92 6.76
C THR A 654 9.38 15.06 6.05
N SER A 655 8.71 13.96 5.71
CA SER A 655 7.47 14.03 4.92
C SER A 655 6.24 14.04 5.81
N HIS A 656 6.07 12.99 6.65
CA HIS A 656 4.87 12.76 7.46
C HIS A 656 5.20 12.15 8.85
N PRO A 657 6.01 12.84 9.68
CA PRO A 657 6.38 12.36 11.02
C PRO A 657 5.17 12.13 11.93
N GLU A 658 4.11 12.92 11.79
CA GLU A 658 2.88 12.82 12.59
C GLU A 658 2.12 11.52 12.33
N ILE A 659 2.02 11.08 11.07
CA ILE A 659 1.43 9.77 10.72
C ILE A 659 2.35 8.64 11.19
N SER A 660 3.66 8.78 10.97
CA SER A 660 4.67 7.81 11.39
C SER A 660 4.63 7.54 12.89
N LYS A 661 4.46 8.58 13.70
CA LYS A 661 4.34 8.50 15.16
C LYS A 661 3.16 7.63 15.60
N MET A 662 1.99 7.79 14.96
CA MET A 662 0.81 6.99 15.29
C MET A 662 1.00 5.51 14.93
N ILE A 663 1.54 5.24 13.73
CA ILE A 663 1.85 3.86 13.31
C ILE A 663 2.87 3.20 14.25
N LEU A 664 3.90 3.95 14.69
CA LEU A 664 4.85 3.45 15.67
C LEU A 664 4.17 3.12 16.99
N LYS A 665 3.30 4.01 17.50
CA LYS A 665 2.57 3.79 18.75
C LYS A 665 1.81 2.46 18.74
N ASP A 666 1.12 2.14 17.65
CA ASP A 666 0.40 0.87 17.52
C ASP A 666 1.37 -0.32 17.60
N LYS A 667 2.51 -0.24 16.90
CA LYS A 667 3.53 -1.29 16.92
C LYS A 667 4.14 -1.49 18.30
N LEU A 668 4.42 -0.41 19.04
CA LEU A 668 4.91 -0.51 20.42
C LEU A 668 3.87 -1.15 21.35
N SER A 669 2.59 -0.85 21.15
CA SER A 669 1.50 -1.47 21.90
C SER A 669 1.42 -2.99 21.64
N ASP A 670 1.52 -3.43 20.37
CA ASP A 670 1.57 -4.87 20.03
C ASP A 670 2.76 -5.57 20.71
N ILE A 671 3.93 -4.93 20.67
CA ILE A 671 5.17 -5.47 21.29
C ILE A 671 4.97 -5.59 22.80
N ALA A 672 4.48 -4.55 23.47
CA ALA A 672 4.24 -4.58 24.91
C ALA A 672 3.21 -5.67 25.29
N ALA A 673 2.13 -5.80 24.52
CA ALA A 673 1.08 -6.80 24.74
C ALA A 673 1.56 -8.25 24.57
N SER A 674 2.62 -8.49 23.79
CA SER A 674 3.21 -9.82 23.63
C SER A 674 3.85 -10.37 24.92
N GLY A 675 4.21 -9.50 25.86
CA GLY A 675 4.93 -9.88 27.08
C GLY A 675 6.39 -10.33 26.86
N ALA A 676 6.92 -10.16 25.65
CA ALA A 676 8.32 -10.47 25.34
C ALA A 676 9.29 -9.46 25.97
N THR A 677 10.49 -9.91 26.32
CA THR A 677 11.57 -9.04 26.84
C THR A 677 12.47 -8.53 25.72
N CYS A 678 12.38 -9.14 24.53
CA CYS A 678 13.07 -8.71 23.32
C CYS A 678 12.13 -8.70 22.11
N VAL A 679 12.25 -7.69 21.26
CA VAL A 679 11.70 -7.70 19.91
C VAL A 679 12.84 -7.86 18.89
N ALA A 680 12.79 -8.93 18.13
CA ALA A 680 13.69 -9.20 17.02
C ALA A 680 13.12 -8.67 15.70
N MET A 681 14.00 -8.28 14.78
CA MET A 681 13.68 -7.88 13.41
C MET A 681 14.92 -8.02 12.53
N ASP A 682 14.79 -7.81 11.23
CA ASP A 682 15.93 -7.94 10.31
C ASP A 682 16.19 -6.66 9.52
N CYS A 683 15.69 -5.51 9.98
CA CYS A 683 15.87 -4.24 9.31
C CYS A 683 16.43 -3.16 10.25
N PRO A 684 17.62 -2.61 9.98
CA PRO A 684 18.20 -1.49 10.73
C PRO A 684 17.30 -0.24 10.77
N GLY A 685 16.50 -0.02 9.73
CA GLY A 685 15.50 1.05 9.70
C GLY A 685 14.35 0.81 10.68
N CYS A 686 13.85 -0.43 10.75
CA CYS A 686 12.87 -0.82 11.75
C CYS A 686 13.46 -0.76 13.16
N MET A 687 14.72 -1.17 13.35
CA MET A 687 15.42 -1.02 14.62
C MET A 687 15.48 0.45 15.04
N MET A 688 15.90 1.35 14.16
CA MET A 688 15.94 2.79 14.46
C MET A 688 14.57 3.35 14.88
N GLN A 689 13.48 2.83 14.33
CA GLN A 689 12.13 3.28 14.63
C GLN A 689 11.59 2.67 15.93
N ILE A 690 11.62 1.34 16.04
CA ILE A 690 11.07 0.57 17.17
C ILE A 690 11.94 0.76 18.42
N ARG A 691 13.26 0.57 18.31
CA ARG A 691 14.20 0.81 19.42
C ARG A 691 14.09 2.24 19.91
N GLY A 692 13.99 3.19 18.98
CA GLY A 692 13.85 4.60 19.32
C GLY A 692 12.57 4.89 20.12
N GLY A 693 11.45 4.27 19.73
CA GLY A 693 10.19 4.35 20.45
C GLY A 693 10.26 3.73 21.85
N LEU A 694 10.75 2.49 21.95
CA LEU A 694 10.91 1.77 23.21
C LEU A 694 11.80 2.53 24.20
N GLU A 695 12.94 3.05 23.73
CA GLU A 695 13.83 3.87 24.55
C GLU A 695 13.16 5.16 25.03
N LYS A 696 12.34 5.79 24.19
CA LYS A 696 11.62 7.01 24.54
C LYS A 696 10.57 6.75 25.63
N GLU A 697 9.88 5.62 25.55
CA GLU A 697 8.94 5.15 26.58
C GLU A 697 9.64 4.56 27.82
N SER A 698 10.97 4.51 27.83
CA SER A 698 11.77 3.88 28.89
C SER A 698 11.37 2.42 29.14
N SER A 699 10.96 1.72 28.08
CA SER A 699 10.62 0.31 28.10
C SER A 699 11.84 -0.55 28.40
N SER A 700 11.65 -1.63 29.16
CA SER A 700 12.67 -2.64 29.40
C SER A 700 12.85 -3.61 28.23
N VAL A 701 11.93 -3.59 27.24
CA VAL A 701 12.02 -4.46 26.07
C VAL A 701 13.18 -4.02 25.19
N ARG A 702 14.13 -4.93 24.92
CA ARG A 702 15.25 -4.65 24.03
C ARG A 702 14.85 -4.88 22.57
N ALA A 703 15.33 -4.04 21.65
CA ALA A 703 15.20 -4.29 20.21
C ALA A 703 16.53 -4.79 19.65
N ARG A 704 16.48 -5.87 18.87
CA ARG A 704 17.65 -6.53 18.28
C ARG A 704 17.42 -6.95 16.84
N HIS A 705 18.51 -7.02 16.09
CA HIS A 705 18.54 -7.77 14.84
C HIS A 705 18.64 -9.27 15.14
N THR A 706 18.02 -10.13 14.32
CA THR A 706 18.21 -11.59 14.41
C THR A 706 19.69 -12.01 14.42
N ILE A 707 20.54 -11.37 13.60
CA ILE A 707 21.99 -11.63 13.57
C ILE A 707 22.69 -11.23 14.88
N GLU A 708 22.26 -10.14 15.55
CA GLU A 708 22.81 -9.79 16.87
C GLU A 708 22.49 -10.89 17.89
N LEU A 709 21.27 -11.44 17.87
CA LEU A 709 20.87 -12.54 18.76
C LEU A 709 21.70 -13.80 18.53
N LEU A 710 21.95 -14.17 17.27
CA LEU A 710 22.80 -15.32 16.95
C LEU A 710 24.26 -15.09 17.38
N ALA A 711 24.78 -13.88 17.20
CA ALA A 711 26.13 -13.54 17.65
C ALA A 711 26.24 -13.53 19.19
N GLU A 712 25.23 -13.04 19.91
CA GLU A 712 25.12 -13.13 21.37
C GLU A 712 25.15 -14.60 21.83
N ALA A 713 24.37 -15.48 21.18
CA ALA A 713 24.35 -16.92 21.47
C ALA A 713 25.71 -17.60 21.23
N LEU A 714 26.41 -17.26 20.14
CA LEU A 714 27.76 -17.79 19.87
C LEU A 714 28.80 -17.34 20.90
N LYS A 715 28.70 -16.10 21.40
CA LYS A 715 29.64 -15.56 22.41
C LYS A 715 29.46 -16.24 23.77
N ASN A 716 28.24 -16.61 24.13
CA ASN A 716 27.94 -17.31 25.38
C ASN A 716 28.42 -18.79 25.40
N LYS A 717 28.80 -19.34 24.25
CA LYS A 717 29.39 -20.69 24.11
C LYS A 717 30.87 -20.75 24.55
N LYS A 718 31.56 -19.60 24.58
CA LYS A 718 32.97 -19.47 25.00
C LYS A 718 33.04 -19.05 26.46
#